data_AF-A0A930KLV0-F1
#
_entry.id   AF-A0A930KLV0-F1
#
_cell.length_a   1.000
_cell.length_b   1.000
_cell.length_c   1.000
_cell.angle_alpha   90.00
_cell.angle_beta   90.00
_cell.angle_gamma   90.00
#
_symmetry.space_group_name_H-M   'P 1'
#
loop_
_entity.id
_entity.type
_entity.pdbx_description
1 polymer ?
#
loop_
_entity_poly.entity_id
_entity_poly.type
_entity_poly.pdbx_seq_one_letter_code
_entity_poly.pdbx_strand_id
1 'polypeptide(L)'
;MNDNAMKRWSGDDAWIEQYYQNSPVEDREVFSTEELEELARAHRALAETREPNTPAVTVHNDEYSTTLLVVTDDMGYLVSSLTAEIASDFGGVYSLFHPIFIVDRDPNGKLLSARGAGRASNLASGDTATYGLPVLSAKDGKLTAHPMIESWIAIRLTRKLNDEDSERLRATALKILDDIKACETDAEAMAERVNTIAESLDALRGITLGEGEESFTAHPGGNEPSSRIEIAQDFLRWLARGNFLFMGIKERLLDGSSGVLELADRPHSALGILRSTEGQHRIRLENDTLARALRPRPLYITKANTRSTIQSTDYLDYIGVRRFNASGRVVGEYVILGLFTRQAYSLPAIETPLIRERIAMVRRRLGFHPGSYSDKMLIGFIEDYPRLELMHATVNTLTETFRGIMGLEERRKTRLFLRPDQFARFISAVVYLPRDRYNTSVRTRIQQVFREEFDLTAIDYQIYLSASSLARVFFRIRLADPNVVPDVDVSALEKRLQAATRSWGEATAAALEGWKPGAEGRRLASAWAEAAPATYRADYEVENAIEDIVIFESLSGDTQRPAAIKVETGDLATTRLKTYLSAPHTLTELLPVMQNMGLVVVDQRPYEFAPEDGQDYGYLYDFGVQFPEGVDPHAVATLYEDALNAYLLGERDSDTLDRLILAHGLTWKEVRLFRAFNHYLIQLGLGYTPSFMSNTLMAYPQIAKLYIQFFHTSFDPNNGLTDEQREAQREEILEQIREELNKIPTLDADRYLRSLLKILKAILRTNAYLGREALAFKIAPEQIDFAPLPHPKFEIFVYSPRVEGVHLRFGNVARGGLRWSDRRDDFRTEVLGLVKAQMVKNAVIIPTGAKGGFYPKQLPDPAVDRDAWITEGRESYKVFIRSLLDVTDNLSVATDGTETVVRPEGVIARDGDDYYLVVAADKGTAAFSDTANAISAEYGFWLGDAFASGGSVGYDHKAMGITARGAWESVKRHFAELGHDCQSEEFTAVGIGDMSGDVFGNGLMRSEKTRLVAAFDHRDIF
;
A
#
# COMPACT_ATOMS: atom_id res chain seq x y z
N MET A 1 -17.18 -34.59 20.12
CA MET A 1 -17.53 -34.88 18.71
C MET A 1 -16.77 -36.13 18.31
N ASN A 2 -17.53 -37.16 17.94
CA ASN A 2 -17.17 -38.37 17.19
C ASN A 2 -15.75 -38.92 17.26
N ASP A 3 -15.69 -40.05 17.96
CA ASP A 3 -14.75 -41.16 17.93
C ASP A 3 -14.68 -41.80 16.51
N ASN A 4 -14.31 -41.01 15.49
CA ASN A 4 -14.40 -41.41 14.08
C ASN A 4 -13.21 -40.92 13.23
N ALA A 5 -12.03 -40.78 13.83
CA ALA A 5 -10.78 -40.38 13.14
C ALA A 5 -9.80 -41.54 12.86
N MET A 6 -10.22 -42.80 13.04
CA MET A 6 -9.59 -43.93 12.37
C MET A 6 -10.55 -44.41 11.28
N LYS A 7 -10.47 -43.82 10.08
CA LYS A 7 -10.74 -44.62 8.88
C LYS A 7 -9.70 -45.75 8.89
N ARG A 8 -10.07 -46.89 9.49
CA ARG A 8 -9.38 -48.16 9.27
C ARG A 8 -9.20 -48.28 7.76
N TRP A 9 -7.96 -48.25 7.30
CA TRP A 9 -7.65 -48.61 5.93
C TRP A 9 -8.03 -50.08 5.75
N SER A 10 -9.10 -50.34 5.02
CA SER A 10 -9.51 -51.69 4.63
C SER A 10 -9.03 -51.98 3.20
N GLY A 11 -7.72 -51.84 2.97
CA GLY A 11 -7.05 -52.24 1.73
C GLY A 11 -6.22 -53.51 1.94
N ASP A 12 -5.96 -54.25 0.86
CA ASP A 12 -5.30 -55.56 0.83
C ASP A 12 -3.84 -55.60 1.38
N ASP A 13 -3.27 -54.45 1.78
CA ASP A 13 -1.87 -54.27 2.19
C ASP A 13 -1.75 -53.69 3.63
N ALA A 14 -1.88 -54.55 4.64
CA ALA A 14 -1.80 -54.20 6.09
C ALA A 14 -0.50 -53.49 6.54
N TRP A 15 0.51 -53.37 5.66
CA TRP A 15 1.78 -52.72 5.96
C TRP A 15 1.75 -51.19 5.79
N ILE A 16 0.86 -50.64 4.95
CA ILE A 16 0.78 -49.18 4.75
C ILE A 16 0.22 -48.49 6.01
N GLU A 17 -0.69 -49.16 6.72
CA GLU A 17 -1.16 -48.70 8.04
C GLU A 17 0.01 -48.61 9.04
N GLN A 18 0.95 -49.56 9.00
CA GLN A 18 2.15 -49.53 9.85
C GLN A 18 3.11 -48.40 9.46
N TYR A 19 3.21 -48.07 8.17
CA TYR A 19 4.06 -46.98 7.67
C TYR A 19 3.61 -45.61 8.22
N TYR A 20 2.30 -45.36 8.31
CA TYR A 20 1.74 -44.10 8.80
C TYR A 20 1.33 -44.12 10.28
N GLN A 21 1.59 -45.22 11.00
CA GLN A 21 1.09 -45.46 12.36
C GLN A 21 1.48 -44.36 13.35
N ASN A 22 2.69 -43.79 13.21
CA ASN A 22 3.24 -42.77 14.10
C ASN A 22 3.27 -41.37 13.46
N SER A 23 2.57 -41.18 12.34
CA SER A 23 2.48 -39.87 11.66
C SER A 23 1.39 -39.01 12.30
N PRO A 24 1.63 -37.71 12.53
CA PRO A 24 0.59 -36.76 12.93
C PRO A 24 -0.63 -36.83 12.01
N VAL A 25 -1.82 -36.52 12.53
CA VAL A 25 -3.05 -36.56 11.73
C VAL A 25 -3.04 -35.40 10.73
N GLU A 26 -2.57 -34.25 11.18
CA GLU A 26 -2.44 -33.01 10.41
C GLU A 26 -1.56 -33.21 9.17
N ASP A 27 -0.44 -33.93 9.29
CA ASP A 27 0.47 -34.21 8.18
C ASP A 27 -0.14 -35.17 7.14
N ARG A 28 -1.13 -35.97 7.53
CA ARG A 28 -1.82 -36.94 6.65
C ARG A 28 -3.05 -36.36 5.97
N GLU A 29 -3.79 -35.47 6.64
CA GLU A 29 -5.01 -34.84 6.11
C GLU A 29 -4.75 -33.95 4.88
N VAL A 30 -3.50 -33.53 4.70
CA VAL A 30 -3.04 -32.73 3.57
C VAL A 30 -2.94 -33.54 2.27
N PHE A 31 -2.94 -34.88 2.35
CA PHE A 31 -2.80 -35.78 1.22
C PHE A 31 -4.10 -36.54 0.96
N SER A 32 -4.38 -36.80 -0.31
CA SER A 32 -5.38 -37.81 -0.68
C SER A 32 -4.90 -39.22 -0.28
N THR A 33 -5.85 -40.14 -0.12
CA THR A 33 -5.52 -41.55 0.16
C THR A 33 -4.60 -42.15 -0.91
N GLU A 34 -4.83 -41.80 -2.18
CA GLU A 34 -4.03 -42.28 -3.33
C GLU A 34 -2.58 -41.79 -3.27
N GLU A 35 -2.36 -40.50 -2.95
CA GLU A 35 -1.01 -39.94 -2.78
C GLU A 35 -0.25 -40.58 -1.61
N LEU A 36 -0.93 -40.89 -0.50
CA LEU A 36 -0.32 -41.59 0.64
C LEU A 36 0.04 -43.04 0.28
N GLU A 37 -0.79 -43.74 -0.51
CA GLU A 37 -0.48 -45.07 -1.02
C GLU A 37 0.74 -45.05 -1.94
N GLU A 38 0.77 -44.12 -2.88
CA GLU A 38 1.86 -43.97 -3.85
C GLU A 38 3.18 -43.65 -3.14
N LEU A 39 3.17 -42.71 -2.20
CA LEU A 39 4.34 -42.35 -1.41
C LEU A 39 4.91 -43.54 -0.63
N ALA A 40 4.04 -44.29 0.07
CA ALA A 40 4.46 -45.47 0.82
C ALA A 40 5.06 -46.52 -0.13
N ARG A 41 4.39 -46.83 -1.24
CA ARG A 41 4.88 -47.81 -2.24
C ARG A 41 6.20 -47.39 -2.86
N ALA A 42 6.38 -46.11 -3.21
CA ALA A 42 7.63 -45.57 -3.72
C ALA A 42 8.77 -45.71 -2.70
N HIS A 43 8.50 -45.43 -1.41
CA HIS A 43 9.48 -45.60 -0.35
C HIS A 43 9.86 -47.08 -0.13
N ARG A 44 8.89 -48.00 -0.23
CA ARG A 44 9.16 -49.44 -0.18
C ARG A 44 9.97 -49.93 -1.39
N ALA A 45 9.71 -49.40 -2.58
CA ALA A 45 10.49 -49.73 -3.76
C ALA A 45 11.96 -49.31 -3.61
N LEU A 46 12.22 -48.14 -3.01
CA LEU A 46 13.58 -47.71 -2.65
C LEU A 46 14.23 -48.67 -1.64
N ALA A 47 13.45 -49.16 -0.65
CA ALA A 47 13.95 -50.05 0.39
C ALA A 47 14.20 -51.49 -0.07
N GLU A 48 13.69 -51.91 -1.22
CA GLU A 48 13.70 -53.31 -1.69
C GLU A 48 15.13 -53.87 -1.79
N THR A 49 16.10 -53.05 -2.24
CA THR A 49 17.52 -53.42 -2.33
C THR A 49 18.39 -52.29 -1.81
N ARG A 50 19.15 -52.55 -0.74
CA ARG A 50 20.07 -51.61 -0.13
C ARG A 50 21.39 -52.32 0.21
N GLU A 51 22.48 -51.87 -0.40
CA GLU A 51 23.82 -52.39 -0.12
C GLU A 51 24.12 -52.31 1.40
N PRO A 52 24.66 -53.38 2.02
CA PRO A 52 24.95 -53.39 3.45
C PRO A 52 25.79 -52.19 3.87
N ASN A 53 25.44 -51.58 5.00
CA ASN A 53 26.12 -50.40 5.55
C ASN A 53 26.05 -49.12 4.70
N THR A 54 25.19 -49.04 3.69
CA THR A 54 25.00 -47.80 2.90
C THR A 54 23.55 -47.30 2.98
N PRO A 55 23.31 -45.98 2.97
CA PRO A 55 21.97 -45.44 2.85
C PRO A 55 21.46 -45.51 1.39
N ALA A 56 20.16 -45.70 1.21
CA ALA A 56 19.49 -45.55 -0.08
C ALA A 56 18.71 -44.22 -0.08
N VAL A 57 18.99 -43.36 -1.07
CA VAL A 57 18.40 -42.02 -1.17
C VAL A 57 17.92 -41.76 -2.59
N THR A 58 16.68 -41.31 -2.74
CA THR A 58 16.14 -40.82 -4.00
C THR A 58 15.33 -39.53 -3.82
N VAL A 59 15.23 -38.74 -4.89
CA VAL A 59 14.46 -37.50 -4.94
C VAL A 59 13.40 -37.65 -6.02
N HIS A 60 12.14 -37.43 -5.66
CA HIS A 60 11.00 -37.52 -6.55
C HIS A 60 10.39 -36.13 -6.75
N ASN A 61 10.20 -35.71 -7.99
CA ASN A 61 9.56 -34.44 -8.34
C ASN A 61 8.15 -34.71 -8.87
N ASP A 62 7.13 -34.15 -8.21
CA ASP A 62 5.76 -34.13 -8.73
C ASP A 62 5.49 -32.84 -9.53
N GLU A 63 4.24 -32.52 -9.84
CA GLU A 63 3.89 -31.30 -10.60
C GLU A 63 4.26 -30.00 -9.85
N TYR A 64 4.17 -29.98 -8.52
CA TYR A 64 4.25 -28.77 -7.68
C TYR A 64 5.29 -28.82 -6.56
N SER A 65 5.86 -29.98 -6.24
CA SER A 65 6.74 -30.20 -5.09
C SER A 65 7.81 -31.28 -5.33
N THR A 66 8.79 -31.32 -4.44
CA THR A 66 9.87 -32.31 -4.42
C THR A 66 9.82 -33.11 -3.12
N THR A 67 9.96 -34.43 -3.20
CA THR A 67 10.01 -35.34 -2.05
C THR A 67 11.35 -36.07 -1.98
N LEU A 68 12.05 -35.96 -0.86
CA LEU A 68 13.25 -36.72 -0.54
C LEU A 68 12.85 -38.01 0.21
N LEU A 69 13.28 -39.16 -0.29
CA LEU A 69 13.09 -40.46 0.36
C LEU A 69 14.44 -41.04 0.77
N VAL A 70 14.55 -41.48 2.03
CA VAL A 70 15.77 -41.99 2.64
C VAL A 70 15.49 -43.28 3.39
N VAL A 71 16.25 -44.33 3.10
CA VAL A 71 16.27 -45.59 3.85
C VAL A 71 17.66 -45.82 4.39
N THR A 72 17.81 -45.86 5.71
CA THR A 72 19.11 -45.99 6.38
C THR A 72 18.99 -46.78 7.69
N ASP A 73 20.12 -47.24 8.22
CA ASP A 73 20.20 -47.78 9.58
C ASP A 73 19.73 -46.69 10.58
N ASP A 74 18.93 -47.06 11.59
CA ASP A 74 18.47 -46.09 12.57
C ASP A 74 19.61 -45.60 13.47
N MET A 75 19.81 -44.28 13.49
CA MET A 75 20.89 -43.59 14.20
C MET A 75 20.36 -42.27 14.77
N GLY A 76 21.06 -41.71 15.75
CA GLY A 76 20.75 -40.39 16.29
C GLY A 76 20.81 -39.29 15.23
N TYR A 77 20.02 -38.23 15.42
CA TYR A 77 20.08 -36.97 14.66
C TYR A 77 19.73 -37.02 13.16
N LEU A 78 19.31 -38.16 12.60
CA LEU A 78 18.97 -38.30 11.18
C LEU A 78 17.98 -37.23 10.68
N VAL A 79 16.79 -37.19 11.27
CA VAL A 79 15.71 -36.25 10.89
C VAL A 79 16.14 -34.80 11.11
N SER A 80 16.70 -34.48 12.29
CA SER A 80 17.09 -33.09 12.61
C SER A 80 18.15 -32.54 11.65
N SER A 81 19.05 -33.39 11.17
CA SER A 81 20.14 -32.99 10.27
C SER A 81 19.62 -32.73 8.85
N LEU A 82 18.80 -33.64 8.32
CA LEU A 82 18.19 -33.49 6.99
C LEU A 82 17.26 -32.28 6.93
N THR A 83 16.42 -32.08 7.96
CA THR A 83 15.47 -30.96 8.00
C THR A 83 16.16 -29.61 8.16
N ALA A 84 17.25 -29.52 8.93
CA ALA A 84 18.04 -28.30 9.06
C ALA A 84 18.67 -27.87 7.74
N GLU A 85 19.23 -28.81 6.97
CA GLU A 85 19.81 -28.54 5.65
C GLU A 85 18.74 -28.11 4.63
N ILE A 86 17.60 -28.81 4.61
CA ILE A 86 16.49 -28.48 3.70
C ILE A 86 15.93 -27.08 3.97
N ALA A 87 15.83 -26.69 5.24
CA ALA A 87 15.40 -25.36 5.63
C ALA A 87 16.39 -24.26 5.22
N SER A 88 17.69 -24.55 5.24
CA SER A 88 18.73 -23.60 4.83
C SER A 88 18.74 -23.38 3.32
N ASP A 89 18.76 -24.46 2.53
CA ASP A 89 19.21 -24.38 1.14
C ASP A 89 18.14 -24.79 0.10
N PHE A 90 17.02 -25.37 0.54
CA PHE A 90 16.03 -25.99 -0.36
C PHE A 90 14.58 -25.53 -0.20
N GLY A 91 14.29 -24.57 0.68
CA GLY A 91 12.98 -23.91 0.80
C GLY A 91 12.09 -24.43 1.93
N GLY A 92 12.60 -25.33 2.77
CA GLY A 92 11.89 -25.81 3.96
C GLY A 92 11.00 -27.04 3.74
N VAL A 93 10.53 -27.58 4.86
CA VAL A 93 9.77 -28.84 4.94
C VAL A 93 8.29 -28.52 4.97
N TYR A 94 7.53 -29.16 4.08
CA TYR A 94 6.08 -29.11 4.04
C TYR A 94 5.45 -30.24 4.86
N SER A 95 5.94 -31.48 4.69
CA SER A 95 5.54 -32.62 5.52
C SER A 95 6.70 -33.61 5.72
N LEU A 96 6.64 -34.37 6.81
CA LEU A 96 7.66 -35.32 7.22
C LEU A 96 7.02 -36.63 7.71
N PHE A 97 7.38 -37.75 7.08
CA PHE A 97 7.01 -39.08 7.55
C PHE A 97 8.28 -39.86 7.91
N HIS A 98 8.32 -40.42 9.12
CA HIS A 98 9.48 -41.16 9.62
C HIS A 98 9.06 -42.48 10.30
N PRO A 99 8.62 -43.49 9.53
CA PRO A 99 8.45 -44.83 10.08
C PRO A 99 9.80 -45.49 10.43
N ILE A 100 9.79 -46.22 11.55
CA ILE A 100 10.89 -47.05 12.01
C ILE A 100 10.48 -48.52 11.87
N PHE A 101 11.26 -49.27 11.10
CA PHE A 101 11.00 -50.67 10.80
C PHE A 101 12.09 -51.58 11.38
N ILE A 102 11.67 -52.75 11.85
CA ILE A 102 12.59 -53.87 12.08
C ILE A 102 12.60 -54.70 10.79
N VAL A 103 13.76 -54.84 10.17
CA VAL A 103 13.90 -55.50 8.87
C VAL A 103 14.88 -56.67 8.92
N ASP A 104 14.60 -57.68 8.10
CA ASP A 104 15.52 -58.76 7.79
C ASP A 104 15.99 -58.60 6.33
N ARG A 105 17.29 -58.62 6.09
CA ARG A 105 17.88 -58.56 4.74
C ARG A 105 18.77 -59.77 4.46
N ASP A 106 18.88 -60.14 3.20
CA ASP A 106 19.87 -61.13 2.75
C ASP A 106 21.28 -60.52 2.62
N PRO A 107 22.34 -61.32 2.40
CA PRO A 107 23.71 -60.81 2.25
C PRO A 107 23.92 -59.85 1.06
N ASN A 108 23.02 -59.84 0.08
CA ASN A 108 23.08 -58.94 -1.08
C ASN A 108 22.24 -57.66 -0.85
N GLY A 109 21.71 -57.45 0.36
CA GLY A 109 20.95 -56.26 0.71
C GLY A 109 19.47 -56.29 0.33
N LYS A 110 18.95 -57.43 -0.15
CA LYS A 110 17.54 -57.57 -0.52
C LYS A 110 16.66 -57.69 0.73
N LEU A 111 15.55 -56.94 0.76
CA LEU A 111 14.58 -56.96 1.85
C LEU A 111 13.83 -58.31 1.88
N LEU A 112 13.92 -59.04 2.99
CA LEU A 112 13.22 -60.31 3.22
C LEU A 112 11.92 -60.10 4.02
N SER A 113 11.97 -59.25 5.05
CA SER A 113 10.83 -58.92 5.89
C SER A 113 10.97 -57.49 6.44
N ALA A 114 9.85 -56.79 6.61
CA ALA A 114 9.77 -55.49 7.29
C ALA A 114 8.55 -55.47 8.19
N ARG A 115 8.74 -55.17 9.48
CA ARG A 115 7.66 -55.07 10.46
C ARG A 115 7.77 -53.77 11.23
N GLY A 116 6.65 -53.07 11.42
CA GLY A 116 6.62 -51.87 12.24
C GLY A 116 7.11 -52.16 13.66
N ALA A 117 7.81 -51.20 14.28
CA ALA A 117 8.39 -51.38 15.61
C ALA A 117 7.33 -51.52 16.75
N GLY A 118 6.04 -51.45 16.43
CA GLY A 118 4.93 -51.90 17.28
C GLY A 118 4.58 -51.01 18.48
N ARG A 119 5.12 -49.79 18.55
CA ARG A 119 4.78 -48.79 19.58
C ARG A 119 4.10 -47.57 18.96
N ALA A 120 2.96 -47.19 19.55
CA ALA A 120 2.16 -46.02 19.18
C ALA A 120 2.68 -44.70 19.81
N SER A 121 3.99 -44.60 20.07
CA SER A 121 4.61 -43.42 20.68
C SER A 121 5.67 -42.86 19.75
N ASN A 122 5.67 -41.53 19.55
CA ASN A 122 6.68 -40.81 18.77
C ASN A 122 8.06 -40.92 19.45
N LEU A 123 8.81 -41.95 19.09
CA LEU A 123 10.20 -42.15 19.51
C LEU A 123 11.13 -41.37 18.58
N ALA A 124 12.20 -40.81 19.13
CA ALA A 124 13.21 -40.16 18.32
C ALA A 124 14.11 -41.21 17.64
N SER A 125 14.61 -40.89 16.45
CA SER A 125 15.62 -41.71 15.76
C SER A 125 16.84 -41.94 16.67
N GLY A 126 17.35 -43.18 16.72
CA GLY A 126 18.52 -43.54 17.53
C GLY A 126 18.21 -44.09 18.92
N ASP A 127 16.95 -44.08 19.38
CA ASP A 127 16.53 -44.72 20.65
C ASP A 127 16.43 -46.26 20.53
N THR A 128 17.38 -46.88 19.84
CA THR A 128 17.38 -48.32 19.46
C THR A 128 17.31 -49.26 20.66
N ALA A 129 17.90 -48.87 21.81
CA ALA A 129 17.85 -49.61 23.07
C ALA A 129 16.42 -49.80 23.61
N THR A 130 15.49 -48.92 23.21
CA THR A 130 14.09 -48.93 23.65
C THR A 130 13.25 -50.01 22.95
N TYR A 131 13.72 -50.53 21.82
CA TYR A 131 12.99 -51.47 20.98
C TYR A 131 13.22 -52.95 21.32
N GLY A 132 14.18 -53.26 22.21
CA GLY A 132 14.40 -54.61 22.74
C GLY A 132 14.41 -55.69 21.65
N LEU A 133 15.45 -55.73 20.82
CA LEU A 133 15.59 -56.75 19.78
C LEU A 133 15.50 -58.15 20.41
N PRO A 134 14.59 -59.04 19.97
CA PRO A 134 14.57 -60.41 20.44
C PRO A 134 15.87 -61.09 19.99
N VAL A 135 16.70 -61.54 20.92
CA VAL A 135 17.74 -62.52 20.62
C VAL A 135 17.02 -63.83 20.28
N LEU A 136 16.80 -64.09 18.99
CA LEU A 136 16.30 -65.38 18.52
C LEU A 136 17.37 -66.44 18.83
N SER A 137 17.13 -67.22 19.88
CA SER A 137 17.86 -68.45 20.16
C SER A 137 17.71 -69.39 18.96
N ALA A 138 18.85 -69.77 18.37
CA ALA A 138 18.94 -70.70 17.27
C ALA A 138 18.18 -72.01 17.56
N LYS A 139 17.13 -72.28 16.78
CA LYS A 139 16.79 -73.65 16.39
C LYS A 139 17.20 -73.77 14.92
N ASP A 140 18.06 -74.74 14.65
CA ASP A 140 18.53 -75.14 13.32
C ASP A 140 19.62 -74.26 12.66
N GLY A 141 20.74 -74.05 13.35
CA GLY A 141 22.11 -74.11 12.77
C GLY A 141 22.52 -73.24 11.56
N LYS A 142 21.68 -72.36 11.02
CA LYS A 142 22.02 -71.37 9.98
C LYS A 142 21.32 -70.05 10.28
N LEU A 143 22.05 -69.08 10.84
CA LEU A 143 21.62 -67.68 10.85
C LEU A 143 21.77 -67.14 9.43
N THR A 144 20.67 -66.97 8.70
CA THR A 144 20.66 -66.37 7.35
C THR A 144 20.26 -64.90 7.33
N ALA A 145 19.84 -64.32 8.47
CA ALA A 145 19.48 -62.91 8.59
C ALA A 145 19.78 -62.36 9.99
N HIS A 146 20.29 -61.13 10.05
CA HIS A 146 20.42 -60.35 11.28
C HIS A 146 19.33 -59.27 11.29
N PRO A 147 18.40 -59.28 12.26
CA PRO A 147 17.37 -58.27 12.34
C PRO A 147 18.02 -56.91 12.65
N MET A 148 17.73 -55.91 11.83
CA MET A 148 18.25 -54.54 11.95
C MET A 148 17.10 -53.54 12.05
N ILE A 149 17.34 -52.39 12.67
CA ILE A 149 16.37 -51.30 12.77
C ILE A 149 16.71 -50.30 11.67
N GLU A 150 15.76 -50.01 10.80
CA GLU A 150 15.88 -49.02 9.74
C GLU A 150 14.95 -47.84 9.97
N SER A 151 15.47 -46.65 9.64
CA SER A 151 14.75 -45.40 9.58
C SER A 151 14.43 -45.08 8.13
N TRP A 152 13.14 -44.99 7.84
CA TRP A 152 12.60 -44.65 6.52
C TRP A 152 12.06 -43.22 6.62
N ILE A 153 12.74 -42.25 6.02
CA ILE A 153 12.42 -40.82 6.14
C ILE A 153 11.93 -40.29 4.78
N ALA A 154 10.71 -39.78 4.75
CA ALA A 154 10.14 -39.08 3.60
C ALA A 154 9.91 -37.60 3.94
N ILE A 155 10.53 -36.69 3.20
CA ILE A 155 10.43 -35.24 3.41
C ILE A 155 9.90 -34.57 2.15
N ARG A 156 8.70 -34.01 2.21
CA ARG A 156 8.14 -33.20 1.12
C ARG A 156 8.54 -31.74 1.33
N LEU A 157 9.06 -31.09 0.30
CA LEU A 157 9.47 -29.69 0.31
C LEU A 157 8.29 -28.77 -0.03
N THR A 158 8.39 -27.51 0.35
CA THR A 158 7.37 -26.46 0.06
C THR A 158 7.29 -26.05 -1.41
N ARG A 159 8.28 -26.45 -2.22
CA ARG A 159 8.39 -26.11 -3.64
C ARG A 159 9.03 -27.25 -4.43
N LYS A 160 8.80 -27.22 -5.75
CA LYS A 160 9.50 -28.06 -6.73
C LYS A 160 10.91 -27.55 -6.99
N LEU A 161 11.88 -28.45 -7.00
CA LEU A 161 13.25 -28.21 -7.42
C LEU A 161 13.44 -28.55 -8.90
N ASN A 162 14.43 -27.91 -9.53
CA ASN A 162 14.92 -28.30 -10.85
C ASN A 162 15.85 -29.53 -10.74
N ASP A 163 16.21 -30.15 -11.86
CA ASP A 163 17.00 -31.38 -11.88
C ASP A 163 18.39 -31.21 -11.22
N GLU A 164 19.03 -30.04 -11.36
CA GLU A 164 20.34 -29.75 -10.75
C GLU A 164 20.23 -29.64 -9.22
N ASP A 165 19.22 -28.92 -8.73
CA ASP A 165 18.94 -28.76 -7.30
C ASP A 165 18.48 -30.09 -6.67
N SER A 166 17.77 -30.95 -7.42
CA SER A 166 17.38 -32.30 -6.99
C SER A 166 18.59 -33.22 -6.80
N GLU A 167 19.54 -33.24 -7.74
CA GLU A 167 20.79 -34.01 -7.57
C GLU A 167 21.65 -33.41 -6.45
N ARG A 168 21.67 -32.07 -6.30
CA ARG A 168 22.36 -31.44 -5.16
C ARG A 168 21.75 -31.85 -3.82
N LEU A 169 20.42 -31.88 -3.71
CA LEU A 169 19.73 -32.34 -2.50
C LEU A 169 20.08 -33.81 -2.19
N ARG A 170 20.06 -34.69 -3.19
CA ARG A 170 20.41 -36.10 -3.04
C ARG A 170 21.86 -36.28 -2.57
N ALA A 171 22.81 -35.62 -3.21
CA ALA A 171 24.23 -35.70 -2.84
C ALA A 171 24.48 -35.16 -1.42
N THR A 172 23.79 -34.08 -1.06
CA THR A 172 23.89 -33.47 0.28
C THR A 172 23.31 -34.38 1.35
N ALA A 173 22.16 -34.99 1.10
CA ALA A 173 21.55 -35.96 2.00
C ALA A 173 22.46 -37.18 2.23
N LEU A 174 23.06 -37.74 1.17
CA LEU A 174 24.03 -38.84 1.30
C LEU A 174 25.23 -38.45 2.18
N LYS A 175 25.81 -37.27 1.94
CA LYS A 175 26.92 -36.76 2.74
C LYS A 175 26.55 -36.60 4.23
N ILE A 176 25.35 -36.08 4.53
CA ILE A 176 24.86 -35.95 5.91
C ILE A 176 24.77 -37.33 6.57
N LEU A 177 24.23 -38.32 5.87
CA LEU A 177 24.07 -39.69 6.40
C LEU A 177 25.43 -40.36 6.65
N ASP A 178 26.40 -40.17 5.75
CA ASP A 178 27.76 -40.66 5.92
C ASP A 178 28.47 -39.99 7.10
N ASP A 179 28.32 -38.66 7.25
CA ASP A 179 28.88 -37.90 8.36
C ASP A 179 28.29 -38.38 9.72
N ILE A 180 26.97 -38.59 9.79
CA ILE A 180 26.29 -39.14 10.98
C ILE A 180 26.84 -40.53 11.31
N LYS A 181 26.93 -41.42 10.32
CA LYS A 181 27.44 -42.77 10.49
C LYS A 181 28.87 -42.80 11.01
N ALA A 182 29.74 -41.94 10.46
CA ALA A 182 31.12 -41.82 10.89
C ALA A 182 31.21 -41.37 12.36
N CYS A 183 30.36 -40.43 12.79
CA CYS A 183 30.31 -39.95 14.17
C CYS A 183 29.80 -41.03 15.13
N GLU A 184 28.71 -41.70 14.77
CA GLU A 184 28.10 -42.74 15.61
C GLU A 184 29.04 -43.93 15.82
N THR A 185 29.71 -44.37 14.74
CA THR A 185 30.68 -45.48 14.77
C THR A 185 31.84 -45.19 15.73
N ASP A 186 32.28 -43.93 15.81
CA ASP A 186 33.43 -43.50 16.61
C ASP A 186 33.06 -42.81 17.92
N ALA A 187 31.77 -42.75 18.30
CA ALA A 187 31.30 -41.94 19.40
C ALA A 187 32.00 -42.28 20.73
N GLU A 188 32.07 -43.57 21.08
CA GLU A 188 32.76 -44.05 22.27
C GLU A 188 34.28 -43.81 22.19
N ALA A 189 34.90 -44.12 21.04
CA ALA A 189 36.33 -43.95 20.83
C ALA A 189 36.77 -42.47 20.91
N MET A 190 35.93 -41.55 20.42
CA MET A 190 36.16 -40.11 20.53
C MET A 190 36.06 -39.64 21.98
N ALA A 191 35.03 -40.07 22.72
CA ALA A 191 34.86 -39.73 24.13
C ALA A 191 36.03 -40.26 25.00
N GLU A 192 36.44 -41.51 24.78
CA GLU A 192 37.60 -42.11 25.44
C GLU A 192 38.90 -41.35 25.10
N ARG A 193 39.08 -40.96 23.84
CA ARG A 193 40.22 -40.16 23.41
C ARG A 193 40.28 -38.82 24.14
N VAL A 194 39.16 -38.12 24.31
CA VAL A 194 39.10 -36.85 25.06
C VAL A 194 39.47 -37.04 26.52
N ASN A 195 39.00 -38.12 27.16
CA ASN A 195 39.38 -38.44 28.54
C ASN A 195 40.88 -38.75 28.64
N THR A 196 41.44 -39.51 27.69
CA THR A 196 42.88 -39.79 27.61
C THR A 196 43.70 -38.50 27.42
N ILE A 197 43.22 -37.57 26.59
CA ILE A 197 43.84 -36.25 26.41
C ILE A 197 43.82 -35.49 27.74
N ALA A 198 42.69 -35.48 28.46
CA ALA A 198 42.58 -34.83 29.76
C ALA A 198 43.58 -35.42 30.77
N GLU A 199 43.74 -36.74 30.83
CA GLU A 199 44.72 -37.42 31.67
C GLU A 199 46.16 -37.07 31.28
N SER A 200 46.47 -36.94 29.98
CA SER A 200 47.81 -36.60 29.52
C SER A 200 48.30 -35.22 30.02
N LEU A 201 47.37 -34.32 30.35
CA LEU A 201 47.68 -33.02 30.94
C LEU A 201 48.13 -33.11 32.40
N ASP A 202 47.94 -34.24 33.09
CA ASP A 202 48.43 -34.42 34.47
C ASP A 202 49.95 -34.28 34.58
N ALA A 203 50.68 -34.69 33.53
CA ALA A 203 52.14 -34.56 33.46
C ALA A 203 52.61 -33.10 33.46
N LEU A 204 51.71 -32.14 33.22
CA LEU A 204 52.00 -30.71 33.22
C LEU A 204 51.63 -30.04 34.56
N ARG A 205 51.04 -30.77 35.53
CA ARG A 205 50.71 -30.22 36.84
C ARG A 205 51.96 -29.70 37.53
N GLY A 206 51.92 -28.43 37.95
CA GLY A 206 53.06 -27.75 38.59
C GLY A 206 54.02 -27.08 37.62
N ILE A 207 53.86 -27.24 36.30
CA ILE A 207 54.61 -26.52 35.28
C ILE A 207 53.88 -25.21 34.98
N THR A 208 54.61 -24.10 35.06
CA THR A 208 54.14 -22.77 34.69
C THR A 208 54.25 -22.57 33.18
N LEU A 209 53.13 -22.41 32.49
CA LEU A 209 53.07 -22.33 31.04
C LEU A 209 52.99 -20.87 30.55
N GLY A 210 54.14 -20.28 30.23
CA GLY A 210 54.26 -18.94 29.61
C GLY A 210 53.68 -17.75 30.40
N GLU A 211 53.57 -16.62 29.67
CA GLU A 211 53.13 -15.31 30.17
C GLU A 211 51.67 -15.04 29.71
N GLY A 212 50.78 -14.56 30.59
CA GLY A 212 49.38 -14.32 30.21
C GLY A 212 48.58 -13.37 31.13
N GLU A 213 47.75 -12.52 30.52
CA GLU A 213 46.92 -11.48 31.16
C GLU A 213 45.68 -12.01 31.92
N GLU A 214 45.39 -13.31 31.83
CA GLU A 214 44.14 -13.91 32.33
C GLU A 214 44.31 -14.79 33.59
N SER A 215 45.32 -14.55 34.42
CA SER A 215 45.48 -15.32 35.67
C SER A 215 44.56 -14.80 36.79
N PHE A 216 43.89 -15.72 37.51
CA PHE A 216 43.12 -15.45 38.73
C PHE A 216 43.96 -14.77 39.83
N THR A 217 45.30 -14.93 39.79
CA THR A 217 46.28 -14.37 40.75
C THR A 217 47.24 -13.35 40.13
N ALA A 218 47.09 -12.95 38.86
CA ALA A 218 48.06 -12.06 38.19
C ALA A 218 48.17 -10.69 38.89
N HIS A 219 49.34 -10.45 39.48
CA HIS A 219 49.97 -9.14 39.45
C HIS A 219 50.26 -8.77 37.98
N PRO A 220 50.24 -7.48 37.61
CA PRO A 220 50.63 -7.04 36.27
C PRO A 220 52.10 -7.44 36.02
N GLY A 221 52.31 -8.50 35.24
CA GLY A 221 53.62 -9.09 34.93
C GLY A 221 53.82 -10.59 35.26
N GLY A 222 52.78 -11.35 35.65
CA GLY A 222 52.94 -12.74 36.14
C GLY A 222 52.54 -13.87 35.18
N ASN A 223 53.32 -14.96 35.19
CA ASN A 223 53.13 -16.24 34.47
C ASN A 223 51.75 -16.93 34.67
N GLU A 224 51.33 -17.84 33.77
CA GLU A 224 50.08 -18.62 33.94
C GLU A 224 50.16 -19.66 35.08
N PRO A 225 49.17 -19.75 36.00
CA PRO A 225 49.17 -20.69 37.12
C PRO A 225 48.82 -22.13 36.73
N SER A 226 49.31 -23.09 37.53
CA SER A 226 48.99 -24.53 37.46
C SER A 226 47.49 -24.85 37.50
N SER A 227 46.66 -24.00 38.12
CA SER A 227 45.21 -24.18 38.22
C SER A 227 44.48 -24.15 36.86
N ARG A 228 45.08 -23.54 35.81
CA ARG A 228 44.51 -23.54 34.46
C ARG A 228 44.55 -24.90 33.78
N ILE A 229 45.51 -25.75 34.16
CA ILE A 229 45.61 -27.12 33.67
C ILE A 229 44.44 -27.94 34.23
N GLU A 230 44.17 -27.84 35.53
CA GLU A 230 43.02 -28.50 36.17
C GLU A 230 41.69 -28.08 35.55
N ILE A 231 41.52 -26.78 35.28
CA ILE A 231 40.32 -26.26 34.61
C ILE A 231 40.19 -26.80 33.18
N ALA A 232 41.28 -26.91 32.42
CA ALA A 232 41.27 -27.51 31.09
C ALA A 232 40.88 -29.00 31.15
N GLN A 233 41.39 -29.74 32.15
CA GLN A 233 41.00 -31.14 32.37
C GLN A 233 39.52 -31.28 32.73
N ASP A 234 39.02 -30.45 33.65
CA ASP A 234 37.62 -30.42 34.03
C ASP A 234 36.74 -30.08 32.84
N PHE A 235 37.16 -29.15 31.98
CA PHE A 235 36.45 -28.82 30.75
C PHE A 235 36.41 -30.01 29.78
N LEU A 236 37.54 -30.67 29.51
CA LEU A 236 37.57 -31.84 28.61
C LEU A 236 36.70 -32.99 29.14
N ARG A 237 36.75 -33.27 30.44
CA ARG A 237 35.86 -34.26 31.09
C ARG A 237 34.40 -33.83 31.03
N TRP A 238 34.12 -32.53 31.14
CA TRP A 238 32.77 -31.98 31.00
C TRP A 238 32.24 -32.18 29.58
N LEU A 239 33.06 -31.98 28.54
CA LEU A 239 32.67 -32.30 27.14
C LEU A 239 32.26 -33.78 27.02
N ALA A 240 33.08 -34.68 27.56
CA ALA A 240 32.84 -36.14 27.50
C ALA A 240 31.59 -36.62 28.27
N ARG A 241 30.99 -35.76 29.11
CA ARG A 241 29.76 -36.06 29.87
C ARG A 241 28.48 -35.59 29.15
N GLY A 242 28.46 -35.63 27.82
CA GLY A 242 27.28 -35.28 27.00
C GLY A 242 27.08 -33.79 26.75
N ASN A 243 28.02 -32.93 27.14
CA ASN A 243 27.94 -31.48 26.89
C ASN A 243 28.47 -31.08 25.50
N PHE A 244 29.05 -32.03 24.77
CA PHE A 244 29.56 -31.81 23.42
C PHE A 244 29.23 -33.00 22.52
N LEU A 245 28.70 -32.72 21.34
CA LEU A 245 28.49 -33.69 20.28
C LEU A 245 29.79 -33.80 19.48
N PHE A 246 30.57 -34.84 19.74
CA PHE A 246 31.83 -35.09 19.03
C PHE A 246 31.56 -35.51 17.59
N MET A 247 32.19 -34.83 16.64
CA MET A 247 32.07 -35.14 15.22
C MET A 247 33.40 -35.57 14.61
N GLY A 248 34.52 -35.14 15.16
CA GLY A 248 35.81 -35.66 14.77
C GLY A 248 36.94 -35.26 15.72
N ILE A 249 37.92 -36.15 15.82
CA ILE A 249 39.13 -35.90 16.61
C ILE A 249 40.34 -36.31 15.79
N LYS A 250 41.40 -35.52 15.79
CA LYS A 250 42.70 -35.91 15.22
C LYS A 250 43.87 -35.30 15.97
N GLU A 251 45.06 -35.84 15.75
CA GLU A 251 46.31 -35.32 16.30
C GLU A 251 47.11 -34.64 15.20
N ARG A 252 47.71 -33.49 15.51
CA ARG A 252 48.66 -32.79 14.66
C ARG A 252 50.00 -32.66 15.33
N LEU A 253 51.05 -32.87 14.55
CA LEU A 253 52.44 -32.73 14.96
C LEU A 253 53.01 -31.44 14.37
N LEU A 254 53.81 -30.75 15.17
CA LEU A 254 54.59 -29.62 14.71
C LEU A 254 55.88 -30.17 14.09
N ASP A 255 56.06 -29.97 12.78
CA ASP A 255 57.20 -30.46 11.99
C ASP A 255 57.92 -29.28 11.30
N GLY A 256 59.23 -29.35 11.11
CA GLY A 256 60.01 -28.32 10.40
C GLY A 256 61.28 -27.82 11.10
N SER A 257 62.01 -26.92 10.43
CA SER A 257 63.29 -26.33 10.87
C SER A 257 63.13 -24.85 11.23
N SER A 258 64.05 -24.30 12.03
CA SER A 258 63.92 -22.98 12.69
C SER A 258 63.53 -21.84 11.73
N GLY A 259 62.28 -21.38 11.82
CA GLY A 259 61.75 -20.22 11.10
C GLY A 259 60.45 -20.47 10.33
N VAL A 260 60.23 -21.70 9.85
CA VAL A 260 58.98 -22.13 9.19
C VAL A 260 58.60 -23.51 9.72
N LEU A 261 57.51 -23.57 10.49
CA LEU A 261 56.96 -24.81 11.03
C LEU A 261 55.67 -25.15 10.29
N GLU A 262 55.38 -26.43 10.17
CA GLU A 262 54.15 -26.95 9.60
C GLU A 262 53.40 -27.76 10.66
N LEU A 263 52.07 -27.62 10.71
CA LEU A 263 51.20 -28.56 11.40
C LEU A 263 50.73 -29.61 10.39
N ALA A 264 51.17 -30.85 10.60
CA ALA A 264 50.76 -32.00 9.81
C ALA A 264 49.94 -32.98 10.67
N ASP A 265 48.91 -33.57 10.08
CA ASP A 265 48.12 -34.59 10.77
C ASP A 265 48.98 -35.84 11.03
N ARG A 266 48.90 -36.39 12.24
CA ARG A 266 49.55 -37.66 12.59
C ARG A 266 48.79 -38.80 11.90
N PRO A 267 49.45 -39.69 11.13
CA PRO A 267 48.77 -40.80 10.47
C PRO A 267 47.98 -41.69 11.44
N HIS A 268 46.78 -42.12 11.03
CA HIS A 268 45.88 -43.00 11.77
C HIS A 268 45.43 -42.46 13.14
N SER A 269 45.41 -41.13 13.29
CA SER A 269 44.91 -40.45 14.50
C SER A 269 43.49 -39.91 14.35
N ALA A 270 43.01 -39.77 13.12
CA ALA A 270 41.70 -39.19 12.82
C ALA A 270 40.54 -40.15 13.09
N LEU A 271 39.50 -39.63 13.77
CA LEU A 271 38.23 -40.28 14.08
C LEU A 271 37.05 -39.42 13.58
N GLY A 272 35.89 -40.03 13.40
CA GLY A 272 34.66 -39.39 12.92
C GLY A 272 34.81 -38.82 11.51
N ILE A 273 34.23 -37.65 11.25
CA ILE A 273 34.25 -36.98 9.95
C ILE A 273 35.66 -36.60 9.47
N LEU A 274 36.66 -36.62 10.37
CA LEU A 274 38.03 -36.25 10.02
C LEU A 274 38.82 -37.38 9.36
N ARG A 275 38.31 -38.62 9.36
CA ARG A 275 38.96 -39.76 8.67
C ARG A 275 39.17 -39.50 7.19
N SER A 276 38.18 -38.90 6.53
CA SER A 276 38.20 -38.63 5.09
C SER A 276 39.18 -37.53 4.67
N THR A 277 39.64 -36.71 5.63
CA THR A 277 40.52 -35.54 5.39
C THR A 277 41.90 -35.69 6.03
N GLU A 278 42.21 -36.84 6.64
CA GLU A 278 43.50 -37.08 7.30
C GLU A 278 44.65 -36.98 6.28
N GLY A 279 45.65 -36.15 6.60
CA GLY A 279 46.85 -36.01 5.78
C GLY A 279 46.69 -35.21 4.49
N GLN A 280 45.48 -34.74 4.17
CA GLN A 280 45.20 -33.92 2.98
C GLN A 280 45.63 -32.45 3.14
N HIS A 281 45.80 -31.97 4.38
CA HIS A 281 46.09 -30.57 4.67
C HIS A 281 47.33 -30.42 5.55
N ARG A 282 48.34 -29.68 5.06
CA ARG A 282 49.47 -29.17 5.85
C ARG A 282 49.29 -27.68 6.06
N ILE A 283 49.34 -27.24 7.31
CA ILE A 283 49.20 -25.82 7.64
C ILE A 283 50.60 -25.25 7.87
N ARG A 284 51.07 -24.44 6.92
CA ARG A 284 52.30 -23.68 7.05
C ARG A 284 52.11 -22.52 8.02
N LEU A 285 52.96 -22.43 9.03
CA LEU A 285 52.91 -21.41 10.08
C LEU A 285 54.01 -20.37 9.86
N GLU A 286 53.60 -19.11 9.67
CA GLU A 286 54.47 -17.96 9.48
C GLU A 286 54.04 -16.78 10.37
N ASN A 287 54.99 -15.92 10.77
CA ASN A 287 54.75 -14.67 11.52
C ASN A 287 53.78 -14.85 12.71
N ASP A 288 52.64 -14.17 12.69
CA ASP A 288 51.63 -14.21 13.75
C ASP A 288 50.98 -15.58 13.95
N THR A 289 50.81 -16.36 12.88
CA THR A 289 50.25 -17.72 12.98
C THR A 289 51.22 -18.67 13.69
N LEU A 290 52.52 -18.51 13.44
CA LEU A 290 53.58 -19.22 14.16
C LEU A 290 53.65 -18.80 15.62
N ALA A 291 53.62 -17.49 15.90
CA ALA A 291 53.61 -16.97 17.27
C ALA A 291 52.40 -17.50 18.06
N ARG A 292 51.20 -17.53 17.45
CA ARG A 292 49.97 -18.08 18.06
C ARG A 292 50.06 -19.59 18.27
N ALA A 293 50.59 -20.35 17.32
CA ALA A 293 50.75 -21.80 17.41
C ALA A 293 51.71 -22.23 18.54
N LEU A 294 52.76 -21.42 18.77
CA LEU A 294 53.76 -21.66 19.80
C LEU A 294 53.37 -21.09 21.18
N ARG A 295 52.26 -20.34 21.31
CA ARG A 295 51.82 -19.84 22.63
C ARG A 295 51.53 -21.02 23.56
N PRO A 296 52.12 -21.05 24.77
CA PRO A 296 51.96 -22.18 25.68
C PRO A 296 50.64 -22.10 26.46
N ARG A 297 49.50 -22.05 25.75
CA ARG A 297 48.16 -22.08 26.34
C ARG A 297 47.57 -23.48 26.14
N PRO A 298 47.16 -24.21 27.19
CA PRO A 298 46.80 -25.62 27.08
C PRO A 298 45.57 -25.88 26.21
N LEU A 299 44.62 -24.94 26.20
CA LEU A 299 43.35 -25.06 25.47
C LEU A 299 42.93 -23.72 24.86
N TYR A 300 42.40 -23.76 23.65
CA TYR A 300 41.65 -22.67 23.04
C TYR A 300 40.42 -23.19 22.29
N ILE A 301 39.42 -22.33 22.15
CA ILE A 301 38.14 -22.63 21.48
C ILE A 301 37.93 -21.56 20.40
N THR A 302 37.57 -21.98 19.20
CA THR A 302 37.27 -21.11 18.05
C THR A 302 36.21 -21.76 17.18
N LYS A 303 35.61 -21.01 16.24
CA LYS A 303 34.80 -21.61 15.17
C LYS A 303 35.68 -22.17 14.04
N ALA A 304 35.26 -23.29 13.45
CA ALA A 304 35.83 -23.84 12.22
C ALA A 304 35.29 -23.09 10.99
N ASN A 305 35.92 -23.32 9.83
CA ASN A 305 35.46 -22.75 8.55
C ASN A 305 34.30 -23.56 7.95
N THR A 306 34.07 -24.75 8.46
CA THR A 306 33.08 -25.72 8.00
C THR A 306 31.82 -25.65 8.86
N ARG A 307 30.67 -25.72 8.21
CA ARG A 307 29.38 -25.89 8.89
C ARG A 307 29.18 -27.36 9.24
N SER A 308 28.43 -27.58 10.31
CA SER A 308 28.00 -28.90 10.72
C SER A 308 26.96 -29.44 9.73
N THR A 309 27.09 -30.71 9.38
CA THR A 309 26.08 -31.50 8.69
C THR A 309 25.15 -32.24 9.65
N ILE A 310 25.43 -32.19 10.95
CA ILE A 310 24.71 -32.93 11.99
C ILE A 310 23.99 -31.95 12.92
N GLN A 311 22.72 -32.22 13.22
CA GLN A 311 21.82 -31.51 14.14
C GLN A 311 21.41 -30.08 13.73
N SER A 312 22.33 -29.27 13.21
CA SER A 312 22.08 -27.88 12.77
C SER A 312 23.16 -27.45 11.78
N THR A 313 22.90 -26.43 10.96
CA THR A 313 23.84 -25.87 9.98
C THR A 313 24.80 -24.82 10.59
N ASP A 314 25.02 -24.86 11.89
CA ASP A 314 25.94 -23.97 12.60
C ASP A 314 27.41 -24.24 12.24
N TYR A 315 28.27 -23.22 12.36
CA TYR A 315 29.72 -23.42 12.28
C TYR A 315 30.22 -24.32 13.40
N LEU A 316 30.99 -25.36 13.04
CA LEU A 316 31.57 -26.31 14.00
C LEU A 316 32.45 -25.60 15.02
N ASP A 317 32.38 -26.04 16.26
CA ASP A 317 33.30 -25.66 17.32
C ASP A 317 34.59 -26.45 17.18
N TYR A 318 35.70 -25.72 17.07
CA TYR A 318 37.05 -26.23 17.04
C TYR A 318 37.67 -26.01 18.42
N ILE A 319 38.01 -27.10 19.09
CA ILE A 319 38.69 -27.10 20.37
C ILE A 319 40.10 -27.63 20.14
N GLY A 320 41.09 -26.74 20.28
CA GLY A 320 42.50 -27.07 20.15
C GLY A 320 43.11 -27.33 21.53
N VAL A 321 43.62 -28.55 21.76
CA VAL A 321 44.36 -28.90 22.98
C VAL A 321 45.83 -28.99 22.63
N ARG A 322 46.67 -28.12 23.20
CA ARG A 322 48.11 -28.12 22.91
C ARG A 322 48.80 -29.33 23.54
N ARG A 323 49.75 -29.90 22.80
CA ARG A 323 50.66 -30.93 23.30
C ARG A 323 51.98 -30.31 23.66
N PHE A 324 52.51 -30.71 24.80
CA PHE A 324 53.75 -30.17 25.33
C PHE A 324 54.79 -31.28 25.50
N ASN A 325 56.06 -30.93 25.32
CA ASN A 325 57.15 -31.78 25.77
C ASN A 325 57.44 -31.58 27.27
N ALA A 326 58.36 -32.37 27.83
CA ALA A 326 58.76 -32.30 29.23
C ALA A 326 59.31 -30.92 29.68
N SER A 327 59.67 -30.05 28.73
CA SER A 327 60.14 -28.67 29.01
C SER A 327 59.03 -27.62 28.91
N GLY A 328 57.77 -28.01 28.71
CA GLY A 328 56.64 -27.08 28.56
C GLY A 328 56.57 -26.37 27.22
N ARG A 329 57.29 -26.84 26.18
CA ARG A 329 57.20 -26.31 24.81
C ARG A 329 56.16 -27.06 23.99
N VAL A 330 55.43 -26.33 23.15
CA VAL A 330 54.42 -26.90 22.24
C VAL A 330 55.10 -27.78 21.18
N VAL A 331 54.64 -29.02 21.04
CA VAL A 331 55.11 -30.00 20.03
C VAL A 331 54.02 -30.46 19.06
N GLY A 332 52.80 -29.99 19.25
CA GLY A 332 51.65 -30.34 18.42
C GLY A 332 50.33 -29.94 19.09
N GLU A 333 49.23 -30.45 18.57
CA GLU A 333 47.88 -30.21 19.10
C GLU A 333 46.95 -31.39 18.84
N TYR A 334 45.96 -31.58 19.70
CA TYR A 334 44.77 -32.35 19.39
C TYR A 334 43.70 -31.39 18.87
N VAL A 335 43.04 -31.80 17.79
CA VAL A 335 41.91 -31.10 17.19
C VAL A 335 40.66 -31.88 17.53
N ILE A 336 39.75 -31.25 18.27
CA ILE A 336 38.43 -31.79 18.57
C ILE A 336 37.41 -30.90 17.86
N LEU A 337 36.55 -31.51 17.03
CA LEU A 337 35.52 -30.82 16.25
C LEU A 337 34.14 -31.36 16.62
N GLY A 338 33.16 -30.46 16.71
CA GLY A 338 31.79 -30.81 17.05
C GLY A 338 30.92 -29.61 17.36
N LEU A 339 29.84 -29.82 18.11
CA LEU A 339 28.93 -28.76 18.57
C LEU A 339 28.63 -28.93 20.06
N PHE A 340 28.47 -27.83 20.80
CA PHE A 340 27.94 -27.89 22.17
C PHE A 340 26.47 -28.33 22.15
N THR A 341 26.12 -29.27 23.04
CA THR A 341 24.75 -29.82 23.09
C THR A 341 23.78 -28.85 23.76
N ARG A 342 22.47 -29.10 23.62
CA ARG A 342 21.46 -28.33 24.37
C ARG A 342 21.69 -28.35 25.88
N GLN A 343 22.21 -29.47 26.41
CA GLN A 343 22.56 -29.59 27.83
C GLN A 343 23.62 -28.56 28.24
N ALA A 344 24.66 -28.35 27.43
CA ALA A 344 25.69 -27.35 27.69
C ALA A 344 25.13 -25.92 27.81
N TYR A 345 24.10 -25.60 27.03
CA TYR A 345 23.45 -24.29 27.07
C TYR A 345 22.47 -24.12 28.25
N SER A 346 21.87 -25.22 28.72
CA SER A 346 20.91 -25.21 29.84
C SER A 346 21.56 -25.17 31.23
N LEU A 347 22.85 -25.51 31.34
CA LEU A 347 23.56 -25.41 32.61
C LEU A 347 23.83 -23.93 32.98
N PRO A 348 23.77 -23.58 34.28
CA PRO A 348 24.21 -22.27 34.76
C PRO A 348 25.63 -21.95 34.27
N ALA A 349 25.87 -20.71 33.87
CA ALA A 349 27.16 -20.27 33.34
C ALA A 349 28.31 -20.55 34.33
N ILE A 350 28.00 -20.40 35.61
CA ILE A 350 28.91 -20.63 36.72
C ILE A 350 29.28 -22.10 36.94
N GLU A 351 28.55 -23.06 36.36
CA GLU A 351 28.89 -24.49 36.44
C GLU A 351 29.82 -24.94 35.31
N THR A 352 29.98 -24.14 34.26
CA THR A 352 30.81 -24.49 33.10
C THR A 352 32.31 -24.22 33.41
N PRO A 353 33.20 -25.24 33.39
CA PRO A 353 34.56 -25.15 33.95
C PRO A 353 35.44 -23.97 33.51
N LEU A 354 35.37 -23.50 32.25
CA LEU A 354 36.12 -22.31 31.78
C LEU A 354 35.42 -20.98 32.03
N ILE A 355 34.09 -20.98 31.96
CA ILE A 355 33.28 -19.77 32.09
C ILE A 355 33.22 -19.34 33.56
N ARG A 356 33.12 -20.31 34.47
CA ARG A 356 33.10 -20.11 35.93
C ARG A 356 34.22 -19.20 36.42
N GLU A 357 35.46 -19.48 36.01
CA GLU A 357 36.63 -18.70 36.41
C GLU A 357 36.55 -17.26 35.84
N ARG A 358 36.20 -17.13 34.56
CA ARG A 358 36.07 -15.82 33.90
C ARG A 358 34.99 -14.96 34.56
N ILE A 359 33.84 -15.55 34.89
CA ILE A 359 32.77 -14.88 35.64
C ILE A 359 33.29 -14.38 36.98
N ALA A 360 34.01 -15.21 37.74
CA ALA A 360 34.58 -14.81 39.02
C ALA A 360 35.55 -13.62 38.87
N MET A 361 36.38 -13.61 37.82
CA MET A 361 37.28 -12.51 37.52
C MET A 361 36.55 -11.23 37.10
N VAL A 362 35.54 -11.33 36.23
CA VAL A 362 34.70 -10.19 35.80
C VAL A 362 34.00 -9.57 37.01
N ARG A 363 33.38 -10.40 37.87
CA ARG A 363 32.72 -9.93 39.11
C ARG A 363 33.68 -9.17 40.01
N ARG A 364 34.90 -9.69 40.21
CA ARG A 364 35.94 -9.02 41.01
C ARG A 364 36.38 -7.69 40.40
N ARG A 365 36.57 -7.63 39.07
CA ARG A 365 37.00 -6.41 38.35
C ARG A 365 35.93 -5.32 38.34
N LEU A 366 34.66 -5.69 38.28
CA LEU A 366 33.54 -4.74 38.39
C LEU A 366 33.30 -4.28 39.83
N GLY A 367 33.76 -5.05 40.83
CA GLY A 367 33.88 -4.61 42.22
C GLY A 367 32.57 -4.50 43.00
N PHE A 368 31.46 -5.05 42.50
CA PHE A 368 30.19 -5.06 43.23
C PHE A 368 30.27 -5.94 44.47
N HIS A 369 29.59 -5.53 45.55
CA HIS A 369 29.52 -6.34 46.76
C HIS A 369 28.76 -7.65 46.47
N PRO A 370 29.30 -8.83 46.84
CA PRO A 370 28.60 -10.10 46.66
C PRO A 370 27.19 -10.08 47.25
N GLY A 371 26.20 -10.54 46.50
CA GLY A 371 24.79 -10.59 46.90
C GLY A 371 24.03 -9.25 46.86
N SER A 372 24.70 -8.15 46.51
CA SER A 372 24.05 -6.85 46.26
C SER A 372 23.10 -6.92 45.05
N TYR A 373 22.22 -5.92 44.91
CA TYR A 373 21.35 -5.82 43.74
C TYR A 373 22.15 -5.82 42.43
N SER A 374 23.21 -4.99 42.34
CA SER A 374 24.07 -4.92 41.16
C SER A 374 24.81 -6.23 40.85
N ASP A 375 25.25 -6.97 41.87
CA ASP A 375 25.87 -8.30 41.68
C ASP A 375 24.85 -9.34 41.18
N LYS A 376 23.62 -9.32 41.69
CA LYS A 376 22.53 -10.20 41.21
C LYS A 376 22.13 -9.87 39.77
N MET A 377 22.03 -8.59 39.42
CA MET A 377 21.77 -8.12 38.06
C MET A 377 22.87 -8.54 37.09
N LEU A 378 24.14 -8.38 37.48
CA LEU A 378 25.29 -8.83 36.70
C LEU A 378 25.22 -10.34 36.42
N ILE A 379 24.90 -11.17 37.42
CA ILE A 379 24.73 -12.61 37.23
C ILE A 379 23.59 -12.88 36.23
N GLY A 380 22.45 -12.20 36.36
CA GLY A 380 21.35 -12.32 35.39
C GLY A 380 21.77 -11.99 33.96
N PHE A 381 22.51 -10.87 33.77
CA PHE A 381 23.02 -10.50 32.45
C PHE A 381 24.01 -11.51 31.89
N ILE A 382 24.87 -12.09 32.73
CA ILE A 382 25.81 -13.14 32.34
C ILE A 382 25.08 -14.41 31.93
N GLU A 383 24.06 -14.83 32.69
CA GLU A 383 23.30 -16.04 32.36
C GLU A 383 22.59 -15.93 31.02
N ASP A 384 22.03 -14.75 30.73
CA ASP A 384 21.35 -14.48 29.48
C ASP A 384 22.28 -14.12 28.29
N TYR A 385 23.57 -13.91 28.52
CA TYR A 385 24.51 -13.56 27.46
C TYR A 385 24.84 -14.79 26.60
N PRO A 386 25.05 -14.66 25.27
CA PRO A 386 25.35 -15.81 24.42
C PRO A 386 26.50 -16.66 24.99
N ARG A 387 26.21 -17.92 25.33
CA ARG A 387 27.12 -18.79 26.10
C ARG A 387 28.47 -18.98 25.40
N LEU A 388 28.47 -19.08 24.07
CA LEU A 388 29.70 -19.16 23.27
C LEU A 388 30.57 -17.91 23.37
N GLU A 389 29.97 -16.72 23.53
CA GLU A 389 30.73 -15.50 23.70
C GLU A 389 31.43 -15.46 25.06
N LEU A 390 30.82 -16.02 26.11
CA LEU A 390 31.51 -16.23 27.40
C LEU A 390 32.71 -17.19 27.28
N MET A 391 32.63 -18.17 26.36
CA MET A 391 33.70 -19.13 26.08
C MET A 391 34.81 -18.56 25.17
N HIS A 392 34.50 -17.62 24.29
CA HIS A 392 35.49 -17.07 23.34
C HIS A 392 36.13 -15.76 23.81
N ALA A 393 35.36 -14.90 24.47
CA ALA A 393 35.84 -13.58 24.86
C ALA A 393 36.88 -13.63 25.98
N THR A 394 37.79 -12.65 25.96
CA THR A 394 38.76 -12.45 27.06
C THR A 394 38.08 -11.83 28.27
N VAL A 395 38.69 -11.96 29.44
CA VAL A 395 38.18 -11.32 30.66
C VAL A 395 38.10 -9.79 30.53
N ASN A 396 39.03 -9.16 29.80
CA ASN A 396 39.00 -7.71 29.53
C ASN A 396 37.74 -7.34 28.73
N THR A 397 37.52 -8.01 27.60
CA THR A 397 36.37 -7.80 26.73
C THR A 397 35.05 -8.04 27.49
N LEU A 398 34.95 -9.14 28.24
CA LEU A 398 33.75 -9.41 29.05
C LEU A 398 33.52 -8.33 30.12
N THR A 399 34.57 -7.83 30.75
CA THR A 399 34.44 -6.76 31.76
C THR A 399 33.89 -5.48 31.13
N GLU A 400 34.37 -5.09 29.95
CA GLU A 400 33.88 -3.92 29.21
C GLU A 400 32.44 -4.11 28.73
N THR A 401 32.14 -5.26 28.14
CA THR A 401 30.78 -5.61 27.68
C THR A 401 29.78 -5.56 28.82
N PHE A 402 30.04 -6.23 29.94
CA PHE A 402 29.11 -6.23 31.07
C PHE A 402 29.02 -4.87 31.76
N ARG A 403 30.09 -4.08 31.81
CA ARG A 403 30.02 -2.67 32.25
C ARG A 403 29.06 -1.85 31.37
N GLY A 404 29.14 -2.03 30.05
CA GLY A 404 28.25 -1.37 29.09
C GLY A 404 26.80 -1.84 29.22
N ILE A 405 26.58 -3.15 29.40
CA ILE A 405 25.24 -3.74 29.58
C ILE A 405 24.58 -3.23 30.86
N MET A 406 25.31 -3.09 31.96
CA MET A 406 24.75 -2.54 33.19
C MET A 406 24.30 -1.08 33.06
N GLY A 407 24.89 -0.30 32.13
CA GLY A 407 24.45 1.08 31.86
C GLY A 407 23.26 1.20 30.91
N LEU A 408 22.76 0.09 30.34
CA LEU A 408 21.70 0.08 29.33
C LEU A 408 20.28 0.07 29.92
N GLU A 409 20.08 -0.58 31.05
CA GLU A 409 18.74 -0.85 31.61
C GLU A 409 17.95 0.44 31.89
N GLU A 410 18.66 1.53 32.25
CA GLU A 410 18.05 2.83 32.53
C GLU A 410 17.79 3.68 31.26
N ARG A 411 18.39 3.35 30.11
CA ARG A 411 18.51 4.32 28.99
C ARG A 411 17.80 3.97 27.68
N ARG A 412 17.18 2.79 27.52
CA ARG A 412 16.46 2.37 26.29
C ARG A 412 17.18 2.73 24.96
N LYS A 413 18.51 2.61 24.91
CA LYS A 413 19.31 2.94 23.71
C LYS A 413 19.79 1.70 22.98
N THR A 414 19.91 1.80 21.66
CA THR A 414 20.60 0.79 20.85
C THR A 414 22.10 0.83 21.15
N ARG A 415 22.68 -0.33 21.45
CA ARG A 415 24.11 -0.50 21.77
C ARG A 415 24.70 -1.68 21.03
N LEU A 416 25.96 -1.55 20.64
CA LEU A 416 26.70 -2.56 19.91
C LEU A 416 27.91 -3.02 20.73
N PHE A 417 28.05 -4.34 20.89
CA PHE A 417 29.27 -4.96 21.41
C PHE A 417 29.90 -5.81 20.31
N LEU A 418 31.05 -5.38 19.81
CA LEU A 418 31.82 -6.10 18.79
C LEU A 418 32.98 -6.87 19.41
N ARG A 419 33.23 -8.07 18.88
CA ARG A 419 34.41 -8.86 19.19
C ARG A 419 34.93 -9.55 17.92
N PRO A 420 36.11 -9.17 17.41
CA PRO A 420 36.79 -9.97 16.41
C PRO A 420 37.27 -11.29 17.01
N ASP A 421 37.19 -12.36 16.23
CA ASP A 421 37.69 -13.67 16.60
C ASP A 421 39.23 -13.69 16.68
N GLN A 422 39.79 -14.59 17.50
CA GLN A 422 41.23 -14.71 17.69
C GLN A 422 41.97 -14.98 16.37
N PHE A 423 41.31 -15.64 15.42
CA PHE A 423 41.85 -15.93 14.10
C PHE A 423 41.40 -14.97 13.02
N ALA A 424 40.75 -13.85 13.36
CA ALA A 424 40.26 -12.83 12.41
C ALA A 424 39.33 -13.37 11.30
N ARG A 425 38.70 -14.52 11.53
CA ARG A 425 37.78 -15.15 10.56
C ARG A 425 36.34 -14.68 10.72
N PHE A 426 35.97 -14.36 11.96
CA PHE A 426 34.62 -13.98 12.32
C PHE A 426 34.64 -12.72 13.17
N ILE A 427 33.58 -11.92 13.09
CA ILE A 427 33.24 -10.88 14.03
C ILE A 427 31.93 -11.26 14.70
N SER A 428 31.94 -11.33 16.02
CA SER A 428 30.72 -11.44 16.81
C SER A 428 30.19 -10.05 17.13
N ALA A 429 28.92 -9.79 16.85
CA ALA A 429 28.25 -8.53 17.14
C ALA A 429 27.00 -8.77 17.98
N VAL A 430 26.94 -8.23 19.19
CA VAL A 430 25.73 -8.27 20.03
C VAL A 430 25.07 -6.90 20.01
N VAL A 431 23.90 -6.84 19.38
CA VAL A 431 23.09 -5.62 19.29
C VAL A 431 21.98 -5.69 20.33
N TYR A 432 21.99 -4.73 21.26
CA TYR A 432 20.88 -4.47 22.18
C TYR A 432 20.00 -3.39 21.58
N LEU A 433 18.69 -3.59 21.59
CA LEU A 433 17.69 -2.60 21.16
C LEU A 433 16.42 -2.74 22.00
N PRO A 434 15.61 -1.69 22.18
CA PRO A 434 14.30 -1.80 22.80
C PRO A 434 13.44 -2.89 22.15
N ARG A 435 12.78 -3.70 22.97
CA ARG A 435 12.05 -4.91 22.52
C ARG A 435 10.93 -4.61 21.53
N ASP A 436 10.25 -3.49 21.73
CA ASP A 436 9.19 -2.95 20.86
C ASP A 436 9.70 -2.49 19.49
N ARG A 437 11.01 -2.24 19.35
CA ARG A 437 11.64 -1.88 18.07
C ARG A 437 12.11 -3.09 17.27
N TYR A 438 12.13 -4.29 17.84
CA TYR A 438 12.59 -5.46 17.13
C TYR A 438 11.51 -6.03 16.21
N ASN A 439 11.80 -6.07 14.91
CA ASN A 439 11.04 -6.80 13.91
C ASN A 439 11.99 -7.27 12.78
N THR A 440 11.45 -8.04 11.83
CA THR A 440 12.23 -8.60 10.71
C THR A 440 12.88 -7.52 9.84
N SER A 441 12.20 -6.39 9.58
CA SER A 441 12.76 -5.32 8.73
C SER A 441 13.91 -4.59 9.42
N VAL A 442 13.80 -4.30 10.72
CA VAL A 442 14.90 -3.75 11.54
C VAL A 442 16.10 -4.68 11.56
N ARG A 443 15.89 -5.99 11.74
CA ARG A 443 16.99 -6.98 11.65
C ARG A 443 17.69 -6.91 10.29
N THR A 444 16.93 -6.87 9.18
CA THR A 444 17.49 -6.78 7.84
C THR A 444 18.27 -5.47 7.61
N ARG A 445 17.76 -4.33 8.10
CA ARG A 445 18.48 -3.04 8.06
C ARG A 445 19.78 -3.08 8.85
N ILE A 446 19.79 -3.71 10.04
CA ILE A 446 21.03 -3.94 10.81
C ILE A 446 22.02 -4.79 10.02
N GLN A 447 21.57 -5.89 9.39
CA GLN A 447 22.43 -6.72 8.54
C GLN A 447 23.01 -5.93 7.35
N GLN A 448 22.22 -5.03 6.76
CA GLN A 448 22.67 -4.17 5.68
C GLN A 448 23.76 -3.20 6.14
N VAL A 449 23.60 -2.57 7.30
CA VAL A 449 24.65 -1.73 7.91
C VAL A 449 25.95 -2.53 8.10
N PHE A 450 25.87 -3.79 8.54
CA PHE A 450 27.06 -4.65 8.66
C PHE A 450 27.68 -5.04 7.31
N ARG A 451 26.88 -5.24 6.25
CA ARG A 451 27.40 -5.50 4.89
C ARG A 451 28.10 -4.30 4.28
N GLU A 452 27.65 -3.09 4.63
CA GLU A 452 28.28 -1.85 4.18
C GLU A 452 29.58 -1.54 4.95
N GLU A 453 29.67 -1.97 6.21
CA GLU A 453 30.85 -1.76 7.05
C GLU A 453 31.93 -2.85 6.85
N PHE A 454 31.51 -4.10 6.69
CA PHE A 454 32.41 -5.26 6.64
C PHE A 454 32.32 -5.98 5.30
N ASP A 455 33.48 -6.32 4.72
CA ASP A 455 33.56 -7.28 3.61
C ASP A 455 33.32 -8.71 4.13
N LEU A 456 32.07 -9.17 3.98
CA LEU A 456 31.59 -10.43 4.55
C LEU A 456 31.15 -11.44 3.48
N THR A 457 31.41 -12.72 3.75
CA THR A 457 30.95 -13.84 2.92
C THR A 457 29.66 -14.46 3.44
N ALA A 458 29.39 -14.35 4.74
CA ALA A 458 28.18 -14.86 5.37
C ALA A 458 27.86 -14.09 6.65
N ILE A 459 26.58 -14.03 7.02
CA ILE A 459 26.12 -13.44 8.29
C ILE A 459 25.00 -14.28 8.88
N ASP A 460 25.29 -14.94 10.00
CA ASP A 460 24.29 -15.69 10.78
C ASP A 460 23.78 -14.82 11.92
N TYR A 461 22.57 -15.08 12.41
CA TYR A 461 22.03 -14.38 13.56
C TYR A 461 21.25 -15.29 14.50
N GLN A 462 21.20 -14.90 15.77
CA GLN A 462 20.39 -15.54 16.81
C GLN A 462 19.71 -14.46 17.65
N ILE A 463 18.44 -14.68 17.99
CA ILE A 463 17.64 -13.71 18.73
C ILE A 463 17.46 -14.23 20.15
N TYR A 464 17.75 -13.39 21.14
CA TYR A 464 17.56 -13.68 22.54
C TYR A 464 16.51 -12.74 23.12
N LEU A 465 15.30 -13.25 23.29
CA LEU A 465 14.20 -12.57 23.98
C LEU A 465 14.14 -13.04 25.43
N SER A 466 14.13 -12.11 26.37
CA SER A 466 13.98 -12.38 27.80
C SER A 466 12.83 -11.54 28.39
N ALA A 467 12.67 -11.60 29.72
CA ALA A 467 11.77 -10.69 30.44
C ALA A 467 12.25 -9.22 30.44
N SER A 468 13.44 -8.93 29.90
CA SER A 468 13.97 -7.57 29.78
C SER A 468 13.16 -6.73 28.79
N SER A 469 13.20 -5.40 28.96
CA SER A 469 12.68 -4.40 28.01
C SER A 469 13.54 -4.27 26.75
N LEU A 470 14.71 -4.92 26.71
CA LEU A 470 15.61 -4.94 25.56
C LEU A 470 15.59 -6.30 24.87
N ALA A 471 15.46 -6.28 23.55
CA ALA A 471 15.79 -7.41 22.69
C ALA A 471 17.30 -7.44 22.44
N ARG A 472 17.82 -8.65 22.23
CA ARG A 472 19.22 -8.90 21.89
C ARG A 472 19.29 -9.69 20.60
N VAL A 473 20.09 -9.20 19.66
CA VAL A 473 20.37 -9.90 18.42
C VAL A 473 21.86 -10.13 18.34
N PHE A 474 22.25 -11.40 18.38
CA PHE A 474 23.61 -11.84 18.16
C PHE A 474 23.80 -12.06 16.66
N PHE A 475 24.85 -11.49 16.10
CA PHE A 475 25.28 -11.74 14.73
C PHE A 475 26.67 -12.36 14.73
N ARG A 476 26.85 -13.37 13.88
CA ARG A 476 28.15 -13.94 13.55
C ARG A 476 28.45 -13.58 12.11
N ILE A 477 29.39 -12.66 11.93
CA ILE A 477 29.79 -12.12 10.63
C ILE A 477 31.05 -12.86 10.19
N ARG A 478 31.03 -13.54 9.04
CA ARG A 478 32.19 -14.21 8.46
C ARG A 478 32.87 -13.28 7.47
N LEU A 479 34.13 -12.94 7.72
CA LEU A 479 34.90 -12.04 6.86
C LEU A 479 35.34 -12.75 5.57
N ALA A 480 35.51 -12.00 4.49
CA ALA A 480 36.02 -12.50 3.22
C ALA A 480 37.52 -12.84 3.29
N ASP A 481 38.34 -11.95 3.86
CA ASP A 481 39.75 -12.20 4.15
C ASP A 481 39.96 -12.52 5.64
N PRO A 482 40.38 -13.75 5.99
CA PRO A 482 40.58 -14.17 7.38
C PRO A 482 41.83 -13.59 8.06
N ASN A 483 42.62 -12.73 7.38
CA ASN A 483 43.83 -12.12 7.94
C ASN A 483 43.71 -10.62 8.19
N VAL A 484 42.63 -9.98 7.73
CA VAL A 484 42.39 -8.54 7.90
C VAL A 484 41.36 -8.36 9.01
N VAL A 485 41.79 -7.87 10.17
CA VAL A 485 40.86 -7.35 11.18
C VAL A 485 40.53 -5.91 10.80
N PRO A 486 39.27 -5.59 10.44
CA PRO A 486 38.90 -4.22 10.07
C PRO A 486 39.07 -3.28 11.27
N ASP A 487 39.73 -2.14 11.07
CA ASP A 487 39.78 -1.07 12.06
C ASP A 487 38.44 -0.31 12.00
N VAL A 488 37.56 -0.57 12.96
CA VAL A 488 36.18 -0.06 12.97
C VAL A 488 35.99 0.96 14.07
N ASP A 489 35.50 2.15 13.68
CA ASP A 489 34.96 3.10 14.63
C ASP A 489 33.60 2.58 15.15
N VAL A 490 33.67 1.86 16.26
CA VAL A 490 32.50 1.28 16.94
C VAL A 490 31.47 2.37 17.28
N SER A 491 31.89 3.60 17.58
CA SER A 491 30.97 4.69 17.90
C SER A 491 30.21 5.19 16.68
N ALA A 492 30.88 5.32 15.53
CA ALA A 492 30.23 5.68 14.27
C ALA A 492 29.25 4.58 13.80
N LEU A 493 29.67 3.32 13.87
CA LEU A 493 28.82 2.18 13.53
C LEU A 493 27.60 2.08 14.46
N GLU A 494 27.77 2.28 15.76
CA GLU A 494 26.66 2.30 16.72
C GLU A 494 25.64 3.41 16.38
N LYS A 495 26.08 4.59 15.93
CA LYS A 495 25.16 5.66 15.49
C LYS A 495 24.36 5.27 14.24
N ARG A 496 25.00 4.59 13.27
CA ARG A 496 24.30 4.07 12.07
C ARG A 496 23.26 3.02 12.47
N LEU A 497 23.60 2.12 13.39
CA LEU A 497 22.64 1.16 13.93
C LEU A 497 21.50 1.83 14.71
N GLN A 498 21.80 2.86 15.51
CA GLN A 498 20.77 3.66 16.18
C GLN A 498 19.78 4.26 15.18
N ALA A 499 20.25 4.83 14.06
CA ALA A 499 19.39 5.33 13.00
C ALA A 499 18.55 4.21 12.35
N ALA A 500 19.18 3.06 12.02
CA ALA A 500 18.51 1.91 11.44
C ALA A 500 17.45 1.26 12.36
N THR A 501 17.54 1.49 13.67
CA THR A 501 16.60 0.98 14.69
C THR A 501 15.54 2.00 15.12
N ARG A 502 15.46 3.19 14.51
CA ARG A 502 14.40 4.18 14.84
C ARG A 502 13.02 3.63 14.50
N SER A 503 12.03 4.03 15.31
CA SER A 503 10.63 3.86 14.93
C SER A 503 10.29 4.77 13.76
N TRP A 504 9.19 4.49 13.07
CA TRP A 504 8.67 5.35 12.01
C TRP A 504 8.53 6.80 12.50
N GLY A 505 7.85 7.05 13.63
CA GLY A 505 7.65 8.41 14.10
C GLY A 505 8.93 9.14 14.49
N GLU A 506 9.93 8.46 15.07
CA GLU A 506 11.24 9.07 15.32
C GLU A 506 11.97 9.43 14.03
N ALA A 507 11.88 8.57 13.00
CA ALA A 507 12.48 8.82 11.70
C ALA A 507 11.80 9.97 10.98
N THR A 508 10.45 9.99 10.96
CA THR A 508 9.64 11.07 10.38
C THR A 508 9.88 12.40 11.09
N ALA A 509 9.89 12.43 12.42
CA ALA A 509 10.19 13.63 13.20
C ALA A 509 11.58 14.19 12.87
N ALA A 510 12.60 13.32 12.86
CA ALA A 510 13.96 13.74 12.54
C ALA A 510 14.11 14.21 11.08
N ALA A 511 13.40 13.58 10.15
CA ALA A 511 13.39 13.98 8.74
C ALA A 511 12.70 15.35 8.55
N LEU A 512 11.58 15.61 9.23
CA LEU A 512 10.88 16.90 9.20
C LEU A 512 11.73 18.04 9.80
N GLU A 513 12.38 17.80 10.95
CA GLU A 513 13.30 18.77 11.55
C GLU A 513 14.54 19.03 10.68
N GLY A 514 15.02 18.01 9.97
CA GLY A 514 16.10 18.13 9.00
C GLY A 514 15.70 18.93 7.77
N TRP A 515 14.49 18.70 7.25
CA TRP A 515 13.95 19.40 6.09
C TRP A 515 13.63 20.87 6.38
N LYS A 516 13.00 21.18 7.52
CA LYS A 516 12.72 22.55 7.98
C LYS A 516 13.28 22.80 9.38
N PRO A 517 14.55 23.23 9.50
CA PRO A 517 15.13 23.56 10.80
C PRO A 517 14.38 24.71 11.49
N GLY A 518 14.12 24.60 12.80
CA GLY A 518 13.57 25.68 13.61
C GLY A 518 12.25 25.33 14.30
N ALA A 519 11.44 26.36 14.62
CA ALA A 519 10.17 26.17 15.30
C ALA A 519 9.13 25.44 14.41
N GLU A 520 9.18 25.70 13.10
CA GLU A 520 8.26 25.11 12.13
C GLU A 520 8.46 23.60 11.95
N GLY A 521 9.70 23.14 11.77
CA GLY A 521 9.98 21.69 11.69
C GLY A 521 9.62 20.95 12.97
N ARG A 522 9.78 21.58 14.14
CA ARG A 522 9.32 21.00 15.42
C ARG A 522 7.80 20.91 15.50
N ARG A 523 7.06 21.90 14.98
CA ARG A 523 5.60 21.84 14.88
C ARG A 523 5.19 20.67 13.99
N LEU A 524 5.75 20.59 12.78
CA LEU A 524 5.47 19.52 11.83
C LEU A 524 5.82 18.15 12.41
N ALA A 525 7.00 18.01 13.02
CA ALA A 525 7.41 16.78 13.67
C ALA A 525 6.45 16.36 14.78
N SER A 526 5.97 17.31 15.60
CA SER A 526 4.97 17.03 16.64
C SER A 526 3.63 16.59 16.05
N ALA A 527 3.17 17.23 14.97
CA ALA A 527 1.87 16.93 14.37
C ALA A 527 1.89 15.62 13.58
N TRP A 528 2.95 15.35 12.81
CA TRP A 528 2.96 14.32 11.77
C TRP A 528 3.75 13.05 12.08
N ALA A 529 4.58 13.02 13.13
CA ALA A 529 5.43 11.86 13.44
C ALA A 529 4.64 10.54 13.49
N GLU A 530 3.50 10.53 14.17
CA GLU A 530 2.65 9.35 14.30
C GLU A 530 1.37 9.39 13.45
N ALA A 531 1.22 10.41 12.59
CA ALA A 531 0.00 10.63 11.82
C ALA A 531 -0.26 9.55 10.76
N ALA A 532 0.79 8.94 10.21
CA ALA A 532 0.66 7.94 9.15
C ALA A 532 0.12 6.60 9.69
N PRO A 533 -0.86 5.95 9.04
CA PRO A 533 -1.40 4.66 9.48
C PRO A 533 -0.41 3.51 9.22
N ALA A 534 -0.54 2.40 9.95
CA ALA A 534 0.37 1.25 9.84
C ALA A 534 0.45 0.66 8.41
N THR A 535 -0.65 0.71 7.65
CA THR A 535 -0.69 0.29 6.24
C THR A 535 0.18 1.17 5.36
N TYR A 536 0.11 2.50 5.52
CA TYR A 536 0.99 3.44 4.80
C TYR A 536 2.46 3.17 5.12
N ARG A 537 2.79 2.96 6.40
CA ARG A 537 4.15 2.66 6.87
C ARG A 537 4.71 1.33 6.33
N ALA A 538 3.85 0.44 5.83
CA ALA A 538 4.25 -0.81 5.22
C ALA A 538 4.52 -0.67 3.71
N ASP A 539 3.85 0.28 3.06
CA ASP A 539 3.93 0.49 1.60
C ASP A 539 4.95 1.56 1.20
N TYR A 540 5.29 2.49 2.10
CA TYR A 540 6.12 3.66 1.81
C TYR A 540 7.26 3.86 2.80
N GLU A 541 8.31 4.55 2.35
CA GLU A 541 9.43 5.03 3.17
C GLU A 541 9.17 6.43 3.75
N VAL A 542 9.99 6.82 4.72
CA VAL A 542 9.86 8.10 5.43
C VAL A 542 10.03 9.30 4.50
N GLU A 543 10.91 9.20 3.51
CA GLU A 543 11.14 10.23 2.50
C GLU A 543 9.85 10.55 1.70
N ASN A 544 9.10 9.51 1.32
CA ASN A 544 7.80 9.68 0.68
C ASN A 544 6.81 10.38 1.61
N ALA A 545 6.81 10.02 2.89
CA ALA A 545 5.95 10.64 3.88
C ALA A 545 6.21 12.15 4.00
N ILE A 546 7.46 12.60 3.88
CA ILE A 546 7.78 14.04 3.90
C ILE A 546 7.15 14.76 2.70
N GLU A 547 7.27 14.21 1.50
CA GLU A 547 6.68 14.79 0.30
C GLU A 547 5.16 14.87 0.39
N ASP A 548 4.53 13.80 0.90
CA ASP A 548 3.09 13.71 1.08
C ASP A 548 2.60 14.70 2.15
N ILE A 549 3.33 14.86 3.25
CA ILE A 549 3.05 15.86 4.31
C ILE A 549 3.09 17.29 3.74
N VAL A 550 4.05 17.60 2.86
CA VAL A 550 4.14 18.94 2.24
C VAL A 550 2.89 19.25 1.42
N ILE A 551 2.35 18.25 0.71
CA ILE A 551 1.12 18.42 -0.08
C ILE A 551 -0.08 18.62 0.85
N PHE A 552 -0.21 17.82 1.91
CA PHE A 552 -1.29 18.02 2.90
C PHE A 552 -1.24 19.41 3.56
N GLU A 553 -0.06 19.89 3.94
CA GLU A 553 0.10 21.25 4.49
C GLU A 553 -0.26 22.34 3.47
N SER A 554 -0.14 22.08 2.17
CA SER A 554 -0.56 23.02 1.12
C SER A 554 -2.09 23.07 0.92
N LEU A 555 -2.78 21.98 1.26
CA LEU A 555 -4.25 21.91 1.23
C LEU A 555 -4.89 22.48 2.51
N SER A 556 -4.14 22.49 3.61
CA SER A 556 -4.64 23.00 4.88
C SER A 556 -5.01 24.49 4.80
N GLY A 557 -6.29 24.78 5.06
CA GLY A 557 -6.81 26.15 5.11
C GLY A 557 -7.17 26.78 3.76
N ASP A 558 -6.92 26.10 2.63
CA ASP A 558 -7.34 26.58 1.30
C ASP A 558 -8.66 25.92 0.88
N THR A 559 -9.77 26.62 1.11
CA THR A 559 -11.10 26.14 0.69
C THR A 559 -11.32 26.16 -0.81
N GLN A 560 -10.43 26.78 -1.60
CA GLN A 560 -10.53 26.81 -3.07
C GLN A 560 -9.80 25.65 -3.74
N ARG A 561 -9.06 24.85 -2.98
CA ARG A 561 -8.33 23.68 -3.48
C ARG A 561 -8.55 22.48 -2.57
N PRO A 562 -9.73 21.83 -2.64
CA PRO A 562 -10.02 20.63 -1.84
C PRO A 562 -9.18 19.40 -2.22
N ALA A 563 -8.48 19.42 -3.37
CA ALA A 563 -7.66 18.32 -3.85
C ALA A 563 -6.32 18.76 -4.43
N ALA A 564 -5.30 17.92 -4.27
CA ALA A 564 -4.02 17.99 -4.99
C ALA A 564 -3.64 16.62 -5.54
N ILE A 565 -2.82 16.59 -6.58
CA ILE A 565 -2.47 15.37 -7.31
C ILE A 565 -0.96 15.24 -7.45
N LYS A 566 -0.46 14.02 -7.25
CA LYS A 566 0.92 13.64 -7.58
C LYS A 566 0.91 12.41 -8.49
N VAL A 567 1.66 12.50 -9.58
CA VAL A 567 1.85 11.40 -10.53
C VAL A 567 3.20 10.75 -10.24
N GLU A 568 3.19 9.44 -10.08
CA GLU A 568 4.40 8.62 -9.88
C GLU A 568 4.42 7.47 -10.91
N THR A 569 5.61 7.10 -11.37
CA THR A 569 5.77 5.97 -12.30
C THR A 569 5.62 4.67 -11.50
N GLY A 570 4.63 3.84 -11.83
CA GLY A 570 4.40 2.56 -11.16
C GLY A 570 5.13 1.39 -11.82
N ASP A 571 5.05 0.22 -11.20
CA ASP A 571 5.53 -1.04 -11.77
C ASP A 571 4.54 -1.56 -12.84
N LEU A 572 5.06 -2.27 -13.86
CA LEU A 572 4.26 -3.05 -14.82
C LEU A 572 3.19 -2.24 -15.61
N ALA A 573 3.60 -1.14 -16.27
CA ALA A 573 2.77 -0.34 -17.19
C ALA A 573 1.54 0.35 -16.55
N THR A 574 1.50 0.49 -15.23
CA THR A 574 0.49 1.29 -14.51
C THR A 574 1.13 2.57 -13.96
N THR A 575 0.39 3.68 -13.98
CA THR A 575 0.81 4.95 -13.37
C THR A 575 0.13 5.09 -12.02
N ARG A 576 0.85 5.53 -10.99
CA ARG A 576 0.27 5.84 -9.68
C ARG A 576 -0.20 7.28 -9.68
N LEU A 577 -1.49 7.48 -9.43
CA LEU A 577 -2.12 8.78 -9.28
C LEU A 577 -2.53 8.95 -7.82
N LYS A 578 -1.66 9.62 -7.06
CA LYS A 578 -1.90 9.97 -5.66
C LYS A 578 -2.80 11.19 -5.58
N THR A 579 -3.99 10.99 -5.05
CA THR A 579 -5.00 12.03 -4.85
C THR A 579 -5.10 12.38 -3.38
N TYR A 580 -4.68 13.60 -3.04
CA TYR A 580 -4.71 14.16 -1.70
C TYR A 580 -6.00 14.97 -1.57
N LEU A 581 -6.76 14.76 -0.49
CA LEU A 581 -8.05 15.40 -0.27
C LEU A 581 -8.10 16.02 1.12
N SER A 582 -8.72 17.20 1.20
CA SER A 582 -9.00 17.91 2.46
C SER A 582 -10.20 17.34 3.21
N ALA A 583 -10.97 16.44 2.59
CA ALA A 583 -12.15 15.81 3.16
C ALA A 583 -12.31 14.38 2.60
N PRO A 584 -12.94 13.46 3.34
CA PRO A 584 -13.12 12.09 2.86
C PRO A 584 -14.14 12.07 1.73
N HIS A 585 -13.80 11.34 0.65
CA HIS A 585 -14.70 11.13 -0.49
C HIS A 585 -14.86 9.64 -0.77
N THR A 586 -16.08 9.22 -1.10
CA THR A 586 -16.31 7.81 -1.40
C THR A 586 -15.76 7.43 -2.77
N LEU A 587 -15.43 6.14 -2.93
CA LEU A 587 -15.01 5.62 -4.22
C LEU A 587 -16.12 5.74 -5.28
N THR A 588 -17.40 5.67 -4.85
CA THR A 588 -18.57 5.89 -5.70
C THR A 588 -18.67 7.33 -6.23
N GLU A 589 -18.12 8.31 -5.50
CA GLU A 589 -18.04 9.70 -5.97
C GLU A 589 -16.89 9.91 -6.96
N LEU A 590 -15.72 9.33 -6.70
CA LEU A 590 -14.50 9.63 -7.46
C LEU A 590 -14.34 8.76 -8.72
N LEU A 591 -14.66 7.46 -8.67
CA LEU A 591 -14.47 6.56 -9.82
C LEU A 591 -15.21 7.02 -11.09
N PRO A 592 -16.49 7.45 -11.03
CA PRO A 592 -17.18 7.90 -12.22
C PRO A 592 -16.47 9.07 -12.90
N VAL A 593 -15.91 10.01 -12.12
CA VAL A 593 -15.17 11.16 -12.64
C VAL A 593 -13.90 10.71 -13.36
N MET A 594 -13.15 9.78 -12.77
CA MET A 594 -11.94 9.22 -13.39
C MET A 594 -12.26 8.48 -14.69
N GLN A 595 -13.31 7.67 -14.70
CA GLN A 595 -13.77 6.93 -15.88
C GLN A 595 -14.30 7.86 -16.97
N ASN A 596 -15.00 8.93 -16.60
CA ASN A 596 -15.48 9.96 -17.51
C ASN A 596 -14.32 10.72 -18.16
N MET A 597 -13.19 10.89 -17.48
CA MET A 597 -11.94 11.42 -18.07
C MET A 597 -11.17 10.41 -18.93
N GLY A 598 -11.61 9.14 -18.97
CA GLY A 598 -11.00 8.08 -19.78
C GLY A 598 -9.93 7.26 -19.06
N LEU A 599 -9.79 7.40 -17.74
CA LEU A 599 -8.88 6.57 -16.95
C LEU A 599 -9.50 5.19 -16.67
N VAL A 600 -8.69 4.15 -16.75
CA VAL A 600 -9.04 2.81 -16.24
C VAL A 600 -8.36 2.64 -14.89
N VAL A 601 -9.16 2.50 -13.83
CA VAL A 601 -8.67 2.27 -12.47
C VAL A 601 -8.48 0.77 -12.25
N VAL A 602 -7.25 0.37 -11.94
CA VAL A 602 -6.84 -1.04 -11.75
C VAL A 602 -6.94 -1.43 -10.29
N ASP A 603 -6.42 -0.60 -9.39
CA ASP A 603 -6.48 -0.78 -7.95
C ASP A 603 -6.49 0.56 -7.20
N GLN A 604 -6.68 0.51 -5.88
CA GLN A 604 -6.63 1.66 -4.99
C GLN A 604 -6.00 1.27 -3.65
N ARG A 605 -5.21 2.17 -3.08
CA ARG A 605 -4.73 2.11 -1.70
C ARG A 605 -5.14 3.38 -0.94
N PRO A 606 -6.13 3.31 -0.05
CA PRO A 606 -6.55 4.47 0.74
C PRO A 606 -5.76 4.56 2.05
N TYR A 607 -5.34 5.77 2.39
CA TYR A 607 -4.66 6.09 3.65
C TYR A 607 -5.31 7.33 4.29
N GLU A 608 -5.58 7.23 5.58
CA GLU A 608 -6.10 8.32 6.40
C GLU A 608 -5.00 8.74 7.38
N PHE A 609 -4.59 10.00 7.29
CA PHE A 609 -3.62 10.59 8.20
C PHE A 609 -4.34 11.33 9.32
N ALA A 610 -3.85 11.16 10.55
CA ALA A 610 -4.38 11.82 11.73
C ALA A 610 -3.30 12.68 12.40
N PRO A 611 -3.08 13.94 11.96
CA PRO A 611 -2.19 14.88 12.64
C PRO A 611 -2.68 15.21 14.05
N GLU A 612 -1.76 15.34 15.02
CA GLU A 612 -2.11 15.62 16.43
C GLU A 612 -2.55 17.08 16.69
N ASP A 613 -2.40 17.99 15.73
CA ASP A 613 -2.70 19.42 15.89
C ASP A 613 -4.20 19.78 15.71
N GLY A 614 -5.05 18.78 15.46
CA GLY A 614 -6.51 18.94 15.40
C GLY A 614 -7.03 19.57 14.12
N GLN A 615 -6.22 19.64 13.05
CA GLN A 615 -6.72 19.89 11.71
C GLN A 615 -7.30 18.58 11.15
N ASP A 616 -8.58 18.58 10.83
CA ASP A 616 -9.32 17.39 10.42
C ASP A 616 -8.75 16.78 9.13
N TYR A 617 -7.91 15.75 9.32
CA TYR A 617 -7.68 14.56 8.49
C TYR A 617 -7.25 14.77 7.02
N GLY A 618 -5.97 14.54 6.76
CA GLY A 618 -5.43 14.41 5.40
C GLY A 618 -5.74 13.02 4.80
N TYR A 619 -6.48 12.97 3.70
CA TYR A 619 -6.78 11.71 3.00
C TYR A 619 -5.91 11.55 1.76
N LEU A 620 -5.21 10.43 1.64
CA LEU A 620 -4.46 10.06 0.46
C LEU A 620 -5.08 8.81 -0.17
N TYR A 621 -5.59 8.95 -1.40
CA TYR A 621 -6.00 7.83 -2.23
C TYR A 621 -4.99 7.64 -3.35
N ASP A 622 -4.23 6.55 -3.25
CA ASP A 622 -3.25 6.18 -4.26
C ASP A 622 -3.86 5.18 -5.26
N PHE A 623 -4.21 5.67 -6.44
CA PHE A 623 -4.85 4.90 -7.50
C PHE A 623 -3.83 4.36 -8.50
N GLY A 624 -3.88 3.06 -8.77
CA GLY A 624 -3.22 2.47 -9.93
C GLY A 624 -4.09 2.68 -11.16
N VAL A 625 -3.65 3.53 -12.10
CA VAL A 625 -4.45 3.91 -13.27
C VAL A 625 -3.71 3.64 -14.57
N GLN A 626 -4.50 3.39 -15.62
CA GLN A 626 -4.07 3.40 -17.00
C GLN A 626 -4.67 4.62 -17.70
N PHE A 627 -3.80 5.44 -18.28
CA PHE A 627 -4.19 6.57 -19.09
C PHE A 627 -4.56 6.11 -20.52
N PRO A 628 -5.38 6.88 -21.26
CA PRO A 628 -5.62 6.64 -22.67
C PRO A 628 -4.31 6.58 -23.47
N GLU A 629 -4.28 5.77 -24.53
CA GLU A 629 -3.10 5.63 -25.39
C GLU A 629 -2.65 7.00 -25.95
N GLY A 630 -1.35 7.28 -25.85
CA GLY A 630 -0.76 8.54 -26.34
C GLY A 630 -0.84 9.72 -25.36
N VAL A 631 -1.47 9.57 -24.19
CA VAL A 631 -1.51 10.61 -23.15
C VAL A 631 -0.32 10.47 -22.21
N ASP A 632 0.48 11.53 -22.07
CA ASP A 632 1.52 11.62 -21.04
C ASP A 632 0.90 12.05 -19.70
N PRO A 633 0.92 11.19 -18.66
CA PRO A 633 0.34 11.50 -17.36
C PRO A 633 0.88 12.79 -16.73
N HIS A 634 2.17 13.08 -16.89
CA HIS A 634 2.79 14.25 -16.27
C HIS A 634 2.34 15.55 -16.96
N ALA A 635 2.13 15.51 -18.28
CA ALA A 635 1.68 16.66 -19.06
C ALA A 635 0.23 17.06 -18.75
N VAL A 636 -0.61 16.11 -18.34
CA VAL A 636 -2.04 16.34 -18.05
C VAL A 636 -2.38 16.38 -16.57
N ALA A 637 -1.41 16.23 -15.67
CA ALA A 637 -1.62 16.20 -14.22
C ALA A 637 -2.37 17.44 -13.71
N THR A 638 -1.94 18.64 -14.14
CA THR A 638 -2.59 19.90 -13.76
C THR A 638 -4.01 20.01 -14.32
N LEU A 639 -4.26 19.53 -15.55
CA LEU A 639 -5.61 19.53 -16.13
C LEU A 639 -6.57 18.61 -15.36
N TYR A 640 -6.07 17.44 -14.93
CA TYR A 640 -6.81 16.52 -14.08
C TYR A 640 -7.09 17.15 -12.70
N GLU A 641 -6.08 17.73 -12.06
CA GLU A 641 -6.20 18.40 -10.75
C GLU A 641 -7.21 19.56 -10.79
N ASP A 642 -7.11 20.46 -11.76
CA ASP A 642 -8.02 21.59 -11.93
C ASP A 642 -9.47 21.10 -12.14
N ALA A 643 -9.64 20.04 -12.94
CA ALA A 643 -10.94 19.45 -13.18
C ALA A 643 -11.47 18.73 -11.92
N LEU A 644 -10.64 18.03 -11.15
CA LEU A 644 -11.08 17.40 -9.90
C LEU A 644 -11.54 18.47 -8.89
N ASN A 645 -10.74 19.52 -8.69
CA ASN A 645 -11.09 20.64 -7.81
C ASN A 645 -12.42 21.29 -8.23
N ALA A 646 -12.59 21.62 -9.52
CA ALA A 646 -13.83 22.19 -10.02
C ALA A 646 -15.06 21.27 -9.82
N TYR A 647 -14.86 19.94 -9.84
CA TYR A 647 -15.94 18.99 -9.55
C TYR A 647 -16.28 18.96 -8.06
N LEU A 648 -15.28 18.88 -7.18
CA LEU A 648 -15.47 18.85 -5.73
C LEU A 648 -16.08 20.15 -5.19
N LEU A 649 -15.78 21.28 -5.83
CA LEU A 649 -16.40 22.58 -5.54
C LEU A 649 -17.80 22.76 -6.15
N GLY A 650 -18.29 21.81 -6.95
CA GLY A 650 -19.59 21.89 -7.62
C GLY A 650 -19.65 22.87 -8.80
N GLU A 651 -18.50 23.34 -9.30
CA GLU A 651 -18.40 24.30 -10.41
C GLU A 651 -18.57 23.65 -11.79
N ARG A 652 -18.45 22.32 -11.88
CA ARG A 652 -18.69 21.56 -13.12
C ARG A 652 -19.44 20.25 -12.90
N ASP A 653 -20.19 19.86 -13.93
CA ASP A 653 -20.70 18.49 -14.10
C ASP A 653 -19.58 17.55 -14.61
N SER A 654 -19.73 16.24 -14.40
CA SER A 654 -18.88 15.20 -14.99
C SER A 654 -19.69 14.25 -15.88
N ASP A 655 -19.27 14.11 -17.13
CA ASP A 655 -19.87 13.21 -18.13
C ASP A 655 -18.81 12.76 -19.15
N THR A 656 -19.22 12.03 -20.19
CA THR A 656 -18.30 11.49 -21.20
C THR A 656 -17.55 12.54 -22.02
N LEU A 657 -17.88 13.83 -21.93
CA LEU A 657 -17.09 14.90 -22.54
C LEU A 657 -15.78 15.16 -21.78
N ASP A 658 -15.68 14.76 -20.51
CA ASP A 658 -14.47 14.93 -19.70
C ASP A 658 -13.26 14.20 -20.31
N ARG A 659 -13.47 13.21 -21.18
CA ARG A 659 -12.39 12.55 -21.95
C ARG A 659 -11.56 13.53 -22.77
N LEU A 660 -12.17 14.63 -23.22
CA LEU A 660 -11.49 15.68 -23.99
C LEU A 660 -10.41 16.38 -23.16
N ILE A 661 -10.51 16.36 -21.82
CA ILE A 661 -9.55 17.00 -20.92
C ILE A 661 -8.20 16.32 -21.05
N LEU A 662 -8.16 15.00 -20.87
CA LEU A 662 -6.90 14.24 -20.90
C LEU A 662 -6.47 13.89 -22.33
N ALA A 663 -7.40 13.49 -23.20
CA ALA A 663 -7.04 13.04 -24.53
C ALA A 663 -6.60 14.18 -25.46
N HIS A 664 -7.25 15.35 -25.35
CA HIS A 664 -7.02 16.48 -26.27
C HIS A 664 -6.40 17.70 -25.60
N GLY A 665 -6.15 17.63 -24.29
CA GLY A 665 -5.51 18.70 -23.51
C GLY A 665 -6.40 19.93 -23.31
N LEU A 666 -7.73 19.75 -23.31
CA LEU A 666 -8.67 20.86 -23.08
C LEU A 666 -8.84 21.12 -21.58
N THR A 667 -9.02 22.37 -21.20
CA THR A 667 -9.41 22.74 -19.84
C THR A 667 -10.86 22.34 -19.55
N TRP A 668 -11.20 22.14 -18.28
CA TRP A 668 -12.59 21.84 -17.90
C TRP A 668 -13.56 22.97 -18.29
N LYS A 669 -13.08 24.22 -18.36
CA LYS A 669 -13.87 25.39 -18.79
C LYS A 669 -14.20 25.32 -20.28
N GLU A 670 -13.28 24.88 -21.13
CA GLU A 670 -13.51 24.66 -22.56
C GLU A 670 -14.47 23.47 -22.79
N VAL A 671 -14.31 22.38 -22.03
CA VAL A 671 -15.25 21.24 -22.08
C VAL A 671 -16.65 21.66 -21.65
N ARG A 672 -16.77 22.54 -20.66
CA ARG A 672 -18.04 23.12 -20.22
C ARG A 672 -18.74 23.90 -21.34
N LEU A 673 -18.02 24.54 -22.27
CA LEU A 673 -18.61 25.19 -23.44
C LEU A 673 -19.29 24.16 -24.36
N PHE A 674 -18.61 23.06 -24.68
CA PHE A 674 -19.20 21.98 -25.47
C PHE A 674 -20.43 21.38 -24.80
N ARG A 675 -20.39 21.21 -23.47
CA ARG A 675 -21.54 20.74 -22.70
C ARG A 675 -22.72 21.69 -22.83
N ALA A 676 -22.51 23.00 -22.69
CA ALA A 676 -23.55 24.01 -22.89
C ALA A 676 -24.12 23.98 -24.31
N PHE A 677 -23.26 23.88 -25.34
CA PHE A 677 -23.72 23.84 -26.74
C PHE A 677 -24.52 22.56 -27.04
N ASN A 678 -24.11 21.41 -26.49
CA ASN A 678 -24.85 20.15 -26.63
C ASN A 678 -26.22 20.23 -25.95
N HIS A 679 -26.30 20.81 -24.76
CA HIS A 679 -27.59 21.06 -24.09
C HIS A 679 -28.48 22.01 -24.89
N TYR A 680 -27.91 23.06 -25.51
CA TYR A 680 -28.67 23.95 -26.37
C TYR A 680 -29.19 23.24 -27.64
N LEU A 681 -28.39 22.35 -28.26
CA LEU A 681 -28.85 21.52 -29.37
C LEU A 681 -30.04 20.63 -28.99
N ILE A 682 -30.01 20.01 -27.80
CA ILE A 682 -31.12 19.22 -27.27
C ILE A 682 -32.38 20.10 -27.12
N GLN A 683 -32.25 21.29 -26.55
CA GLN A 683 -33.36 22.25 -26.40
C GLN A 683 -33.91 22.76 -27.75
N LEU A 684 -33.10 22.76 -28.82
CA LEU A 684 -33.55 23.04 -30.19
C LEU A 684 -34.30 21.87 -30.84
N GLY A 685 -34.38 20.71 -30.19
CA GLY A 685 -35.09 19.53 -30.66
C GLY A 685 -34.27 18.58 -31.52
N LEU A 686 -32.93 18.67 -31.50
CA LEU A 686 -32.06 17.71 -32.16
C LEU A 686 -31.83 16.49 -31.26
N GLY A 687 -32.30 15.32 -31.69
CA GLY A 687 -32.26 14.07 -30.94
C GLY A 687 -30.91 13.34 -30.94
N TYR A 688 -29.79 14.04 -30.71
CA TYR A 688 -28.49 13.41 -30.56
C TYR A 688 -28.31 12.85 -29.14
N THR A 689 -27.75 11.65 -29.02
CA THR A 689 -27.44 11.08 -27.70
C THR A 689 -26.15 11.70 -27.13
N PRO A 690 -26.02 11.88 -25.80
CA PRO A 690 -24.80 12.38 -25.18
C PRO A 690 -23.54 11.60 -25.57
N SER A 691 -23.65 10.26 -25.67
CA SER A 691 -22.55 9.40 -26.10
C SER A 691 -22.14 9.64 -27.55
N PHE A 692 -23.09 9.87 -28.47
CA PHE A 692 -22.76 10.19 -29.86
C PHE A 692 -22.03 11.53 -29.97
N MET A 693 -22.51 12.55 -29.26
CA MET A 693 -21.92 13.89 -29.26
C MET A 693 -20.48 13.87 -28.73
N SER A 694 -20.26 13.26 -27.57
CA SER A 694 -18.93 13.11 -26.96
C SER A 694 -17.98 12.27 -27.81
N ASN A 695 -18.41 11.11 -28.31
CA ASN A 695 -17.57 10.27 -29.18
C ASN A 695 -17.21 10.98 -30.50
N THR A 696 -18.11 11.80 -31.06
CA THR A 696 -17.81 12.56 -32.27
C THR A 696 -16.75 13.63 -32.00
N LEU A 697 -16.86 14.42 -30.93
CA LEU A 697 -15.84 15.39 -30.55
C LEU A 697 -14.49 14.72 -30.25
N MET A 698 -14.52 13.54 -29.62
CA MET A 698 -13.32 12.74 -29.37
C MET A 698 -12.64 12.26 -30.66
N ALA A 699 -13.42 11.85 -31.68
CA ALA A 699 -12.90 11.35 -32.95
C ALA A 699 -12.30 12.46 -33.85
N TYR A 700 -12.70 13.73 -33.68
CA TYR A 700 -12.25 14.85 -34.50
C TYR A 700 -11.61 15.97 -33.65
N PRO A 701 -10.44 15.72 -33.01
CA PRO A 701 -9.79 16.66 -32.10
C PRO A 701 -9.49 18.02 -32.72
N GLN A 702 -9.06 18.04 -33.98
CA GLN A 702 -8.69 19.26 -34.66
C GLN A 702 -9.89 20.21 -34.79
N ILE A 703 -11.07 19.68 -35.08
CA ILE A 703 -12.30 20.46 -35.18
C ILE A 703 -12.69 21.02 -33.80
N ALA A 704 -12.60 20.20 -32.74
CA ALA A 704 -12.87 20.66 -31.39
C ALA A 704 -11.94 21.82 -30.98
N LYS A 705 -10.63 21.69 -31.25
CA LYS A 705 -9.64 22.76 -30.99
C LYS A 705 -9.94 24.03 -31.78
N LEU A 706 -10.29 23.92 -33.06
CA LEU A 706 -10.68 25.06 -33.89
C LEU A 706 -11.97 25.73 -33.40
N TYR A 707 -12.94 24.98 -32.88
CA TYR A 707 -14.17 25.55 -32.30
C TYR A 707 -13.87 26.37 -31.05
N ILE A 708 -13.01 25.86 -30.18
CA ILE A 708 -12.53 26.59 -29.00
C ILE A 708 -11.73 27.84 -29.44
N GLN A 709 -10.82 27.70 -30.40
CA GLN A 709 -10.05 28.83 -30.93
C GLN A 709 -10.98 29.92 -31.53
N PHE A 710 -12.00 29.53 -32.29
CA PHE A 710 -13.02 30.45 -32.81
C PHE A 710 -13.74 31.18 -31.66
N PHE A 711 -14.11 30.46 -30.61
CA PHE A 711 -14.77 31.03 -29.43
C PHE A 711 -13.88 32.04 -28.71
N HIS A 712 -12.62 31.69 -28.40
CA HIS A 712 -11.67 32.61 -27.76
C HIS A 712 -11.36 33.84 -28.60
N THR A 713 -11.15 33.66 -29.91
CA THR A 713 -10.97 34.78 -30.85
C THR A 713 -12.17 35.72 -30.83
N SER A 714 -13.37 35.15 -30.70
CA SER A 714 -14.62 35.91 -30.70
C SER A 714 -14.90 36.68 -29.42
N PHE A 715 -14.58 36.11 -28.25
CA PHE A 715 -15.12 36.59 -26.97
C PHE A 715 -14.10 36.84 -25.87
N ASP A 716 -12.85 36.40 -26.00
CA ASP A 716 -11.83 36.66 -24.97
C ASP A 716 -11.44 38.15 -24.99
N PRO A 717 -11.74 38.95 -23.94
CA PRO A 717 -11.41 40.36 -23.90
C PRO A 717 -9.90 40.62 -23.80
N ASN A 718 -9.11 39.63 -23.37
CA ASN A 718 -7.70 39.77 -23.05
C ASN A 718 -6.75 39.26 -24.14
N ASN A 719 -7.27 38.88 -25.32
CA ASN A 719 -6.43 38.36 -26.41
C ASN A 719 -5.67 39.45 -27.21
N GLY A 720 -5.88 40.74 -26.89
CA GLY A 720 -5.14 41.86 -27.48
C GLY A 720 -5.48 42.23 -28.93
N LEU A 721 -6.54 41.65 -29.50
CA LEU A 721 -6.95 41.88 -30.90
C LEU A 721 -7.95 43.04 -31.03
N THR A 722 -7.79 43.87 -32.09
CA THR A 722 -8.82 44.83 -32.52
C THR A 722 -10.01 44.14 -33.16
N ASP A 723 -11.14 44.85 -33.32
CA ASP A 723 -12.34 44.30 -33.96
C ASP A 723 -12.07 43.82 -35.40
N GLU A 724 -11.27 44.55 -36.18
CA GLU A 724 -10.89 44.11 -37.53
C GLU A 724 -10.01 42.87 -37.52
N GLN A 725 -9.05 42.79 -36.58
CA GLN A 725 -8.17 41.62 -36.44
C GLN A 725 -8.96 40.38 -36.00
N ARG A 726 -9.94 40.54 -35.10
CA ARG A 726 -10.83 39.44 -34.70
C ARG A 726 -11.65 38.92 -35.86
N GLU A 727 -12.20 39.81 -36.70
CA GLU A 727 -12.96 39.36 -37.87
C GLU A 727 -12.07 38.62 -38.87
N ALA A 728 -10.88 39.15 -39.18
CA ALA A 728 -9.94 38.49 -40.07
C ALA A 728 -9.52 37.09 -39.56
N GLN A 729 -9.20 36.95 -38.28
CA GLN A 729 -8.85 35.65 -37.69
C GLN A 729 -10.05 34.71 -37.61
N ARG A 730 -11.26 35.22 -37.33
CA ARG A 730 -12.49 34.41 -37.40
C ARG A 730 -12.69 33.82 -38.79
N GLU A 731 -12.51 34.61 -39.85
CA GLU A 731 -12.64 34.13 -41.23
C GLU A 731 -11.60 33.04 -41.55
N GLU A 732 -10.34 33.22 -41.13
CA GLU A 732 -9.28 32.22 -41.32
C GLU A 732 -9.62 30.90 -40.60
N ILE A 733 -10.01 30.96 -39.32
CA ILE A 733 -10.39 29.79 -38.53
C ILE A 733 -11.62 29.10 -39.14
N LEU A 734 -12.60 29.87 -39.63
CA LEU A 734 -13.78 29.32 -40.31
C LEU A 734 -13.42 28.56 -41.58
N GLU A 735 -12.40 28.99 -42.33
CA GLU A 735 -11.94 28.27 -43.51
C GLU A 735 -11.25 26.96 -43.12
N GLN A 736 -10.37 26.99 -42.11
CA GLN A 736 -9.74 25.79 -41.56
C GLN A 736 -10.79 24.78 -41.05
N ILE A 737 -11.82 25.26 -40.37
CA ILE A 737 -12.96 24.43 -39.93
C ILE A 737 -13.66 23.78 -41.13
N ARG A 738 -13.91 24.52 -42.22
CA ARG A 738 -14.56 23.97 -43.42
C ARG A 738 -13.71 22.88 -44.06
N GLU A 739 -12.40 23.09 -44.16
CA GLU A 739 -11.47 22.10 -44.70
C GLU A 739 -11.49 20.80 -43.88
N GLU A 740 -11.48 20.89 -42.55
CA GLU A 740 -11.56 19.71 -41.68
C GLU A 740 -12.93 19.03 -41.74
N LEU A 741 -14.03 19.79 -41.77
CA LEU A 741 -15.39 19.23 -41.92
C LEU A 741 -15.54 18.44 -43.22
N ASN A 742 -14.91 18.89 -44.31
CA ASN A 742 -14.97 18.20 -45.61
C ASN A 742 -14.24 16.84 -45.61
N LYS A 743 -13.42 16.54 -44.59
CA LYS A 743 -12.71 15.26 -44.43
C LYS A 743 -13.55 14.21 -43.69
N ILE A 744 -14.72 14.58 -43.15
CA ILE A 744 -15.55 13.68 -42.34
C ILE A 744 -16.26 12.64 -43.22
N PRO A 745 -16.07 11.33 -42.99
CA PRO A 745 -16.66 10.29 -43.82
C PRO A 745 -18.16 10.04 -43.54
N THR A 746 -18.62 10.26 -42.30
CA THR A 746 -19.98 9.93 -41.87
C THR A 746 -20.89 11.16 -41.86
N LEU A 747 -22.04 11.07 -42.53
CA LEU A 747 -23.02 12.16 -42.63
C LEU A 747 -23.53 12.65 -41.26
N ASP A 748 -23.78 11.74 -40.31
CA ASP A 748 -24.31 12.13 -38.99
C ASP A 748 -23.31 12.96 -38.18
N ALA A 749 -22.01 12.58 -38.21
CA ALA A 749 -20.97 13.34 -37.54
C ALA A 749 -20.76 14.71 -38.19
N ASP A 750 -20.76 14.78 -39.53
CA ASP A 750 -20.67 16.04 -40.28
C ASP A 750 -21.86 16.95 -39.93
N ARG A 751 -23.09 16.42 -39.93
CA ARG A 751 -24.30 17.17 -39.58
C ARG A 751 -24.25 17.72 -38.15
N TYR A 752 -23.82 16.91 -37.19
CA TYR A 752 -23.67 17.35 -35.79
C TYR A 752 -22.63 18.45 -35.64
N LEU A 753 -21.42 18.26 -36.20
CA LEU A 753 -20.36 19.25 -36.10
C LEU A 753 -20.73 20.55 -36.82
N ARG A 754 -21.39 20.50 -37.98
CA ARG A 754 -21.93 21.69 -38.65
C ARG A 754 -23.04 22.38 -37.84
N SER A 755 -23.84 21.62 -37.10
CA SER A 755 -24.89 22.17 -36.23
C SER A 755 -24.26 22.92 -35.05
N LEU A 756 -23.21 22.38 -34.44
CA LEU A 756 -22.41 23.11 -33.44
C LEU A 756 -21.82 24.40 -34.02
N LEU A 757 -21.19 24.34 -35.19
CA LEU A 757 -20.62 25.52 -35.84
C LEU A 757 -21.66 26.64 -36.05
N LYS A 758 -22.89 26.27 -36.45
CA LYS A 758 -23.99 27.22 -36.61
C LYS A 758 -24.36 27.91 -35.30
N ILE A 759 -24.39 27.18 -34.18
CA ILE A 759 -24.59 27.77 -32.85
C ILE A 759 -23.44 28.73 -32.52
N LEU A 760 -22.19 28.29 -32.62
CA LEU A 760 -21.03 29.12 -32.28
C LEU A 760 -21.03 30.45 -33.06
N LYS A 761 -21.33 30.40 -34.36
CA LYS A 761 -21.43 31.60 -35.19
C LYS A 761 -22.53 32.56 -34.76
N ALA A 762 -23.66 32.02 -34.32
CA ALA A 762 -24.86 32.76 -33.93
C ALA A 762 -24.76 33.41 -32.53
N ILE A 763 -23.72 33.11 -31.74
CA ILE A 763 -23.48 33.77 -30.45
C ILE A 763 -23.08 35.23 -30.70
N LEU A 764 -23.76 36.15 -30.02
CA LEU A 764 -23.55 37.59 -30.07
C LEU A 764 -22.75 38.10 -28.87
N ARG A 765 -23.01 37.54 -27.68
CA ARG A 765 -22.38 37.92 -26.40
C ARG A 765 -22.30 36.72 -25.46
N THR A 766 -21.33 36.73 -24.55
CA THR A 766 -21.21 35.73 -23.49
C THR A 766 -20.52 36.28 -22.25
N ASN A 767 -20.83 35.72 -21.08
CA ASN A 767 -20.18 36.03 -19.80
C ASN A 767 -19.04 35.03 -19.44
N ALA A 768 -18.63 34.16 -20.38
CA ALA A 768 -17.68 33.07 -20.12
C ALA A 768 -16.33 33.50 -19.49
N TYR A 769 -15.93 34.76 -19.67
CA TYR A 769 -14.67 35.33 -19.17
C TYR A 769 -14.83 36.13 -17.86
N LEU A 770 -16.04 36.19 -17.29
CA LEU A 770 -16.32 36.96 -16.07
C LEU A 770 -16.16 36.15 -14.77
N GLY A 771 -15.81 34.86 -14.84
CA GLY A 771 -15.67 34.00 -13.65
C GLY A 771 -16.99 33.75 -12.91
N ARG A 772 -18.12 33.69 -13.65
CA ARG A 772 -19.46 33.52 -13.10
C ARG A 772 -19.83 32.05 -12.90
N GLU A 773 -20.73 31.78 -11.96
CA GLU A 773 -21.26 30.43 -11.68
C GLU A 773 -21.93 29.83 -12.93
N ALA A 774 -22.64 30.63 -13.74
CA ALA A 774 -23.35 30.18 -14.92
C ALA A 774 -22.85 30.85 -16.21
N LEU A 775 -22.83 30.08 -17.30
CA LEU A 775 -22.54 30.56 -18.64
C LEU A 775 -23.83 31.10 -19.26
N ALA A 776 -23.79 32.31 -19.79
CA ALA A 776 -24.83 32.92 -20.59
C ALA A 776 -24.35 33.10 -22.02
N PHE A 777 -25.19 32.74 -22.98
CA PHE A 777 -24.96 32.99 -24.40
C PHE A 777 -26.15 33.75 -24.95
N LYS A 778 -25.93 34.99 -25.37
CA LYS A 778 -26.92 35.72 -26.17
C LYS A 778 -26.75 35.29 -27.61
N ILE A 779 -27.77 34.68 -28.18
CA ILE A 779 -27.76 34.01 -29.48
C ILE A 779 -28.74 34.74 -30.41
N ALA A 780 -28.47 34.71 -31.71
CA ALA A 780 -29.38 35.10 -32.78
C ALA A 780 -30.03 33.87 -33.44
N PRO A 781 -31.20 33.38 -32.98
CA PRO A 781 -31.85 32.18 -33.52
C PRO A 781 -32.20 32.24 -35.01
N GLU A 782 -32.32 33.44 -35.58
CA GLU A 782 -32.56 33.65 -37.02
C GLU A 782 -31.39 33.15 -37.89
N GLN A 783 -30.18 33.02 -37.32
CA GLN A 783 -29.00 32.48 -38.01
C GLN A 783 -28.92 30.95 -37.95
N ILE A 784 -29.84 30.30 -37.24
CA ILE A 784 -29.89 28.84 -37.06
C ILE A 784 -31.09 28.29 -37.83
N ASP A 785 -30.82 27.70 -38.99
CA ASP A 785 -31.83 27.21 -39.94
C ASP A 785 -32.71 26.07 -39.41
N PHE A 786 -32.18 25.24 -38.50
CA PHE A 786 -32.94 24.16 -37.87
C PHE A 786 -33.62 24.58 -36.56
N ALA A 787 -33.52 25.84 -36.14
CA ALA A 787 -34.20 26.31 -34.93
C ALA A 787 -35.74 26.29 -35.13
N PRO A 788 -36.53 25.83 -34.14
CA PRO A 788 -37.99 25.78 -34.26
C PRO A 788 -38.64 27.16 -34.48
N LEU A 789 -39.60 27.23 -35.42
CA LEU A 789 -40.37 28.43 -35.70
C LEU A 789 -41.38 28.78 -34.58
N PRO A 790 -41.66 30.08 -34.34
CA PRO A 790 -41.03 31.25 -34.94
C PRO A 790 -39.68 31.55 -34.28
N HIS A 791 -38.74 32.12 -35.04
CA HIS A 791 -37.43 32.51 -34.53
C HIS A 791 -37.56 33.76 -33.65
N PRO A 792 -37.15 33.72 -32.37
CA PRO A 792 -36.93 34.93 -31.60
C PRO A 792 -35.81 35.75 -32.22
N LYS A 793 -35.88 37.08 -32.07
CA LYS A 793 -34.79 37.99 -32.47
C LYS A 793 -33.53 37.74 -31.65
N PHE A 794 -33.72 37.58 -30.34
CA PHE A 794 -32.64 37.25 -29.39
C PHE A 794 -33.09 36.12 -28.47
N GLU A 795 -32.17 35.22 -28.17
CA GLU A 795 -32.33 34.18 -27.17
C GLU A 795 -31.13 34.20 -26.23
N ILE A 796 -31.36 34.31 -24.93
CA ILE A 796 -30.28 34.13 -23.94
C ILE A 796 -30.42 32.73 -23.37
N PHE A 797 -29.46 31.87 -23.66
CA PHE A 797 -29.35 30.53 -23.08
C PHE A 797 -28.39 30.55 -21.90
N VAL A 798 -28.81 30.00 -20.75
CA VAL A 798 -28.03 29.95 -19.52
C VAL A 798 -27.77 28.49 -19.15
N TYR A 799 -26.52 28.18 -18.79
CA TYR A 799 -26.07 26.84 -18.44
C TYR A 799 -25.08 26.81 -17.27
N SER A 800 -25.37 25.97 -16.27
CA SER A 800 -24.51 25.64 -15.14
C SER A 800 -24.86 24.28 -14.54
N PRO A 801 -24.04 23.75 -13.62
CA PRO A 801 -24.42 22.58 -12.81
C PRO A 801 -25.70 22.81 -11.98
N ARG A 802 -25.98 24.05 -11.58
CA ARG A 802 -27.10 24.41 -10.70
C ARG A 802 -28.40 24.75 -11.45
N VAL A 803 -28.30 25.48 -12.56
CA VAL A 803 -29.45 25.99 -13.34
C VAL A 803 -29.21 25.96 -14.85
N GLU A 804 -30.26 25.60 -15.60
CA GLU A 804 -30.38 25.78 -17.04
C GLU A 804 -31.59 26.65 -17.38
N GLY A 805 -31.56 27.41 -18.47
CA GLY A 805 -32.72 28.23 -18.83
C GLY A 805 -32.58 28.98 -20.15
N VAL A 806 -33.70 29.55 -20.60
CA VAL A 806 -33.77 30.40 -21.80
C VAL A 806 -34.58 31.65 -21.53
N HIS A 807 -34.22 32.74 -22.19
CA HIS A 807 -35.05 33.94 -22.34
C HIS A 807 -35.20 34.30 -23.82
N LEU A 808 -36.42 34.18 -24.34
CA LEU A 808 -36.76 34.40 -25.75
C LEU A 808 -37.36 35.80 -25.93
N ARG A 809 -36.78 36.59 -26.85
CA ARG A 809 -37.19 37.98 -27.11
C ARG A 809 -37.44 38.20 -28.61
N PHE A 810 -38.64 38.67 -28.97
CA PHE A 810 -39.06 38.87 -30.37
C PHE A 810 -38.86 40.31 -30.89
N GLY A 811 -38.22 41.18 -30.12
CA GLY A 811 -37.93 42.57 -30.50
C GLY A 811 -36.86 43.18 -29.60
N ASN A 812 -36.42 44.40 -29.92
CA ASN A 812 -35.47 45.14 -29.06
C ASN A 812 -36.11 45.54 -27.73
N VAL A 813 -37.40 45.90 -27.78
CA VAL A 813 -38.22 46.22 -26.61
C VAL A 813 -39.33 45.17 -26.53
N ALA A 814 -39.27 44.34 -25.49
CA ALA A 814 -40.23 43.27 -25.27
C ALA A 814 -40.33 42.95 -23.78
N ARG A 815 -41.47 42.38 -23.38
CA ARG A 815 -41.77 42.05 -21.98
C ARG A 815 -42.43 40.68 -21.88
N GLY A 816 -42.11 39.94 -20.84
CA GLY A 816 -42.95 38.84 -20.38
C GLY A 816 -42.37 38.06 -19.21
N GLY A 817 -43.15 37.06 -18.78
CA GLY A 817 -42.91 36.33 -17.54
C GLY A 817 -41.79 35.30 -17.61
N LEU A 818 -41.17 35.01 -16.47
CA LEU A 818 -40.20 33.94 -16.27
C LEU A 818 -40.84 32.76 -15.55
N ARG A 819 -40.82 31.58 -16.17
CA ARG A 819 -41.42 30.36 -15.62
C ARG A 819 -40.37 29.48 -14.94
N TRP A 820 -40.71 28.98 -13.76
CA TRP A 820 -40.00 27.83 -13.21
C TRP A 820 -40.54 26.57 -13.91
N SER A 821 -39.71 25.94 -14.74
CA SER A 821 -40.04 24.70 -15.44
C SER A 821 -39.60 23.47 -14.66
N ASP A 822 -40.42 22.43 -14.69
CA ASP A 822 -40.11 21.07 -14.24
C ASP A 822 -39.60 20.17 -15.39
N ARG A 823 -39.52 20.70 -16.61
CA ARG A 823 -39.17 19.97 -17.83
C ARG A 823 -37.68 20.11 -18.18
N ARG A 824 -36.87 19.13 -17.76
CA ARG A 824 -35.42 19.13 -18.05
C ARG A 824 -35.10 19.18 -19.55
N ASP A 825 -35.71 18.30 -20.33
CA ASP A 825 -35.26 18.03 -21.72
C ASP A 825 -35.85 18.99 -22.77
N ASP A 826 -36.91 19.74 -22.44
CA ASP A 826 -37.60 20.59 -23.41
C ASP A 826 -38.29 21.83 -22.83
N PHE A 827 -37.76 22.40 -21.74
CA PHE A 827 -38.24 23.68 -21.20
C PHE A 827 -38.24 24.80 -22.25
N ARG A 828 -37.31 24.80 -23.23
CA ARG A 828 -37.32 25.78 -24.33
C ARG A 828 -38.57 25.67 -25.18
N THR A 829 -39.02 24.44 -25.47
CA THR A 829 -40.26 24.18 -26.23
C THR A 829 -41.48 24.69 -25.45
N GLU A 830 -41.50 24.49 -24.13
CA GLU A 830 -42.53 25.06 -23.25
C GLU A 830 -42.55 26.59 -23.33
N VAL A 831 -41.40 27.23 -23.15
CA VAL A 831 -41.26 28.70 -23.17
C VAL A 831 -41.65 29.26 -24.53
N LEU A 832 -41.21 28.65 -25.63
CA LEU A 832 -41.58 29.05 -26.99
C LEU A 832 -43.09 28.93 -27.24
N GLY A 833 -43.72 27.86 -26.75
CA GLY A 833 -45.18 27.69 -26.79
C GLY A 833 -45.93 28.80 -26.04
N LEU A 834 -45.41 29.21 -24.87
CA LEU A 834 -45.98 30.32 -24.09
C LEU A 834 -45.81 31.67 -24.78
N VAL A 835 -44.66 31.94 -25.43
CA VAL A 835 -44.51 33.19 -26.20
C VAL A 835 -45.48 33.23 -27.37
N LYS A 836 -45.66 32.12 -28.09
CA LYS A 836 -46.63 32.04 -29.21
C LYS A 836 -48.03 32.46 -28.76
N ALA A 837 -48.50 31.91 -27.64
CA ALA A 837 -49.79 32.28 -27.06
C ALA A 837 -49.82 33.76 -26.62
N GLN A 838 -48.72 34.26 -26.04
CA GLN A 838 -48.61 35.65 -25.59
C GLN A 838 -48.59 36.65 -26.74
N MET A 839 -47.97 36.32 -27.88
CA MET A 839 -47.96 37.16 -29.08
C MET A 839 -49.37 37.31 -29.66
N VAL A 840 -50.16 36.23 -29.70
CA VAL A 840 -51.58 36.29 -30.09
C VAL A 840 -52.37 37.16 -29.10
N LYS A 841 -52.07 37.06 -27.79
CA LYS A 841 -52.71 37.86 -26.73
C LYS A 841 -52.35 39.35 -26.79
N ASN A 842 -51.10 39.70 -27.13
CA ASN A 842 -50.58 41.07 -27.10
C ASN A 842 -50.75 41.85 -28.41
N ALA A 843 -51.24 41.21 -29.48
CA ALA A 843 -51.35 41.78 -30.83
C ALA A 843 -52.08 43.14 -30.92
N VAL A 844 -52.85 43.51 -29.89
CA VAL A 844 -53.62 44.77 -29.83
C VAL A 844 -52.96 45.85 -28.94
N ILE A 845 -51.91 45.54 -28.14
CA ILE A 845 -51.34 46.45 -27.11
C ILE A 845 -49.87 46.82 -27.36
N ILE A 846 -48.97 45.84 -27.50
CA ILE A 846 -47.54 46.04 -27.83
C ILE A 846 -47.15 44.93 -28.82
N PRO A 847 -46.54 45.26 -29.98
CA PRO A 847 -46.38 44.29 -31.08
C PRO A 847 -45.40 43.14 -30.80
N THR A 848 -44.54 43.24 -29.79
CA THR A 848 -43.45 42.28 -29.53
C THR A 848 -43.45 41.75 -28.09
N GLY A 849 -43.42 40.42 -27.94
CA GLY A 849 -43.43 39.72 -26.65
C GLY A 849 -42.08 39.10 -26.27
N ALA A 850 -41.88 38.85 -24.97
CA ALA A 850 -40.79 38.03 -24.46
C ALA A 850 -41.32 36.96 -23.51
N LYS A 851 -40.53 35.91 -23.26
CA LYS A 851 -40.78 34.94 -22.20
C LYS A 851 -39.49 34.24 -21.86
N GLY A 852 -39.30 33.90 -20.60
CA GLY A 852 -38.21 33.01 -20.22
C GLY A 852 -38.68 31.86 -19.36
N GLY A 853 -37.78 30.92 -19.13
CA GLY A 853 -37.97 29.85 -18.19
C GLY A 853 -36.63 29.26 -17.77
N PHE A 854 -36.58 28.76 -16.55
CA PHE A 854 -35.39 28.14 -15.97
C PHE A 854 -35.77 26.82 -15.29
N TYR A 855 -34.80 25.93 -15.23
CA TYR A 855 -34.85 24.60 -14.63
C TYR A 855 -33.73 24.49 -13.59
N PRO A 856 -34.06 24.52 -12.29
CA PRO A 856 -33.13 24.20 -11.21
C PRO A 856 -32.77 22.70 -11.22
N LYS A 857 -31.48 22.38 -11.26
CA LYS A 857 -30.96 21.01 -11.39
C LYS A 857 -30.74 20.30 -10.06
N GLN A 858 -30.52 21.07 -8.99
CA GLN A 858 -30.11 20.55 -7.68
C GLN A 858 -31.22 20.65 -6.62
N LEU A 859 -32.48 20.44 -7.02
CA LEU A 859 -33.60 20.53 -6.10
C LEU A 859 -33.59 19.36 -5.10
N PRO A 860 -33.65 19.62 -3.78
CA PRO A 860 -33.84 18.57 -2.78
C PRO A 860 -35.24 17.95 -2.89
N ASP A 861 -35.47 16.80 -2.25
CA ASP A 861 -36.78 16.16 -2.27
C ASP A 861 -37.83 17.02 -1.52
N PRO A 862 -38.85 17.55 -2.20
CA PRO A 862 -39.87 18.39 -1.57
C PRO A 862 -40.73 17.64 -0.54
N ALA A 863 -40.74 16.31 -0.55
CA ALA A 863 -41.41 15.50 0.46
C ALA A 863 -40.62 15.45 1.79
N VAL A 864 -39.31 15.67 1.74
CA VAL A 864 -38.42 15.68 2.91
C VAL A 864 -38.30 17.09 3.49
N ASP A 865 -37.97 18.07 2.63
CA ASP A 865 -37.79 19.46 3.05
C ASP A 865 -38.27 20.43 1.96
N ARG A 866 -39.51 20.90 2.15
CA ARG A 866 -40.15 21.83 1.21
C ARG A 866 -39.53 23.23 1.27
N ASP A 867 -39.01 23.65 2.41
CA ASP A 867 -38.42 24.98 2.56
C ASP A 867 -37.05 25.04 1.87
N ALA A 868 -36.26 23.97 1.98
CA ALA A 868 -35.02 23.81 1.21
C ALA A 868 -35.28 23.78 -0.30
N TRP A 869 -36.36 23.11 -0.75
CA TRP A 869 -36.76 23.08 -2.16
C TRP A 869 -37.09 24.47 -2.72
N ILE A 870 -37.90 25.27 -1.99
CA ILE A 870 -38.23 26.64 -2.40
C ILE A 870 -36.97 27.52 -2.39
N THR A 871 -36.12 27.36 -1.36
CA THR A 871 -34.88 28.14 -1.21
C THR A 871 -33.94 27.89 -2.38
N GLU A 872 -33.69 26.64 -2.74
CA GLU A 872 -32.83 26.30 -3.86
C GLU A 872 -33.39 26.80 -5.20
N GLY A 873 -34.71 26.67 -5.42
CA GLY A 873 -35.35 27.25 -6.60
C GLY A 873 -35.17 28.77 -6.70
N ARG A 874 -35.22 29.48 -5.56
CA ARG A 874 -34.94 30.92 -5.50
C ARG A 874 -33.47 31.24 -5.78
N GLU A 875 -32.52 30.47 -5.23
CA GLU A 875 -31.09 30.71 -5.51
C GLU A 875 -30.74 30.43 -6.98
N SER A 876 -31.28 29.35 -7.56
CA SER A 876 -31.19 29.06 -9.00
C SER A 876 -31.78 30.20 -9.85
N TYR A 877 -32.90 30.79 -9.42
CA TYR A 877 -33.49 31.97 -10.07
C TYR A 877 -32.55 33.19 -10.01
N LYS A 878 -31.87 33.43 -8.87
CA LYS A 878 -30.89 34.53 -8.77
C LYS A 878 -29.75 34.35 -9.77
N VAL A 879 -29.19 33.14 -9.86
CA VAL A 879 -28.12 32.81 -10.82
C VAL A 879 -28.59 33.07 -12.25
N PHE A 880 -29.82 32.65 -12.58
CA PHE A 880 -30.42 32.89 -13.89
C PHE A 880 -30.56 34.39 -14.21
N ILE A 881 -31.13 35.20 -13.30
CA ILE A 881 -31.28 36.65 -13.51
C ILE A 881 -29.93 37.35 -13.68
N ARG A 882 -28.95 37.05 -12.81
CA ARG A 882 -27.59 37.60 -12.92
C ARG A 882 -26.95 37.28 -14.27
N SER A 883 -27.13 36.05 -14.74
CA SER A 883 -26.65 35.59 -16.05
C SER A 883 -27.30 36.35 -17.22
N LEU A 884 -28.58 36.71 -17.13
CA LEU A 884 -29.23 37.54 -18.15
C LEU A 884 -28.67 38.97 -18.16
N LEU A 885 -28.44 39.55 -16.98
CA LEU A 885 -27.89 40.90 -16.85
C LEU A 885 -26.42 40.98 -17.27
N ASP A 886 -25.62 39.93 -17.02
CA ASP A 886 -24.21 39.88 -17.44
C ASP A 886 -24.03 40.05 -18.96
N VAL A 887 -25.04 39.72 -19.79
CA VAL A 887 -24.99 39.85 -21.26
C VAL A 887 -25.91 40.95 -21.81
N THR A 888 -26.43 41.82 -20.95
CA THR A 888 -27.30 42.95 -21.30
C THR A 888 -26.59 44.26 -20.98
N ASP A 889 -26.67 45.26 -21.88
CA ASP A 889 -26.11 46.59 -21.62
C ASP A 889 -26.90 47.31 -20.53
N ASN A 890 -26.31 48.32 -19.90
CA ASN A 890 -26.98 49.22 -18.97
C ASN A 890 -27.15 50.61 -19.61
N LEU A 891 -27.97 51.47 -19.01
CA LEU A 891 -28.19 52.85 -19.45
C LEU A 891 -27.83 53.81 -18.31
N SER A 892 -26.76 54.59 -18.47
CA SER A 892 -26.41 55.64 -17.53
C SER A 892 -27.04 56.96 -17.96
N VAL A 893 -27.70 57.65 -17.03
CA VAL A 893 -28.28 58.98 -17.27
C VAL A 893 -27.48 60.00 -16.46
N ALA A 894 -26.78 60.89 -17.15
CA ALA A 894 -26.02 61.96 -16.52
C ALA A 894 -26.95 63.02 -15.89
N THR A 895 -26.42 63.86 -14.99
CA THR A 895 -27.18 64.91 -14.30
C THR A 895 -27.79 65.97 -15.23
N ASP A 896 -27.29 66.08 -16.47
CA ASP A 896 -27.83 66.96 -17.52
C ASP A 896 -28.92 66.29 -18.40
N GLY A 897 -29.25 65.03 -18.12
CA GLY A 897 -30.24 64.24 -18.86
C GLY A 897 -29.67 63.45 -20.04
N THR A 898 -28.35 63.47 -20.27
CA THR A 898 -27.74 62.70 -21.37
C THR A 898 -27.73 61.20 -21.05
N GLU A 899 -28.30 60.39 -21.94
CA GLU A 899 -28.32 58.93 -21.84
C GLU A 899 -27.09 58.32 -22.55
N THR A 900 -26.37 57.44 -21.86
CA THR A 900 -25.19 56.72 -22.39
C THR A 900 -25.35 55.23 -22.14
N VAL A 901 -25.21 54.43 -23.18
CA VAL A 901 -25.23 52.97 -23.07
C VAL A 901 -23.88 52.50 -22.49
N VAL A 902 -23.93 51.69 -21.44
CA VAL A 902 -22.76 51.14 -20.74
C VAL A 902 -22.76 49.63 -20.91
N ARG A 903 -21.73 49.09 -21.58
CA ARG A 903 -21.59 47.64 -21.74
C ARG A 903 -20.99 47.02 -20.48
N PRO A 904 -21.34 45.77 -20.12
CA PRO A 904 -20.69 45.05 -19.03
C PRO A 904 -19.18 44.91 -19.29
N GLU A 905 -18.36 45.21 -18.28
CA GLU A 905 -16.91 45.06 -18.36
C GLU A 905 -16.53 43.60 -18.65
N GLY A 906 -15.58 43.37 -19.56
CA GLY A 906 -15.14 42.02 -19.95
C GLY A 906 -16.05 41.28 -20.93
N VAL A 907 -17.12 41.92 -21.44
CA VAL A 907 -18.03 41.33 -22.44
C VAL A 907 -17.82 41.96 -23.81
N ILE A 908 -17.54 41.12 -24.80
CA ILE A 908 -17.46 41.54 -26.21
C ILE A 908 -18.84 41.43 -26.86
N ALA A 909 -19.31 42.53 -27.45
CA ALA A 909 -20.57 42.60 -28.16
C ALA A 909 -20.38 42.53 -29.68
N ARG A 910 -21.04 41.56 -30.33
CA ARG A 910 -21.06 41.41 -31.80
C ARG A 910 -22.34 41.95 -32.43
N ASP A 911 -23.22 42.55 -31.63
CA ASP A 911 -24.47 43.19 -32.00
C ASP A 911 -24.50 44.66 -31.53
N GLY A 912 -25.57 45.38 -31.88
CA GLY A 912 -25.76 46.76 -31.45
C GLY A 912 -26.12 46.89 -29.96
N ASP A 913 -26.38 48.12 -29.53
CA ASP A 913 -26.75 48.44 -28.16
C ASP A 913 -28.03 47.71 -27.73
N ASP A 914 -28.01 47.09 -26.55
CA ASP A 914 -29.10 46.31 -26.00
C ASP A 914 -29.22 46.46 -24.48
N TYR A 915 -29.84 47.57 -24.06
CA TYR A 915 -30.00 47.90 -22.64
C TYR A 915 -31.39 47.60 -22.07
N TYR A 916 -32.32 47.07 -22.86
CA TYR A 916 -33.71 46.88 -22.44
C TYR A 916 -34.03 45.41 -22.11
N LEU A 917 -34.05 45.06 -20.83
CA LEU A 917 -34.47 43.76 -20.31
C LEU A 917 -35.49 43.96 -19.19
N VAL A 918 -36.70 43.41 -19.36
CA VAL A 918 -37.78 43.46 -18.36
C VAL A 918 -38.34 42.06 -18.16
N VAL A 919 -38.46 41.66 -16.90
CA VAL A 919 -39.00 40.36 -16.50
C VAL A 919 -40.35 40.54 -15.79
N ALA A 920 -41.12 39.47 -15.70
CA ALA A 920 -42.37 39.45 -14.94
C ALA A 920 -42.54 38.09 -14.24
N ALA A 921 -43.41 38.05 -13.22
CA ALA A 921 -43.81 36.80 -12.60
C ALA A 921 -44.61 35.89 -13.57
N ASP A 922 -44.41 34.58 -13.42
CA ASP A 922 -45.20 33.51 -14.03
C ASP A 922 -45.39 32.36 -13.02
N LYS A 923 -45.83 31.19 -13.49
CA LYS A 923 -45.95 29.97 -12.69
C LYS A 923 -44.61 29.66 -12.00
N GLY A 924 -44.68 29.50 -10.68
CA GLY A 924 -43.53 29.17 -9.84
C GLY A 924 -42.64 30.36 -9.45
N THR A 925 -42.89 31.56 -9.97
CA THR A 925 -42.07 32.76 -9.70
C THR A 925 -42.85 33.94 -9.13
N ALA A 926 -44.11 33.73 -8.75
CA ALA A 926 -45.01 34.78 -8.25
C ALA A 926 -44.41 35.61 -7.08
N ALA A 927 -43.67 34.97 -6.18
CA ALA A 927 -43.02 35.63 -5.04
C ALA A 927 -41.59 36.13 -5.34
N PHE A 928 -41.08 35.97 -6.57
CA PHE A 928 -39.67 36.22 -6.90
C PHE A 928 -39.42 37.59 -7.54
N SER A 929 -40.46 38.36 -7.87
CA SER A 929 -40.34 39.71 -8.44
C SER A 929 -39.44 40.63 -7.61
N ASP A 930 -39.61 40.61 -6.28
CA ASP A 930 -38.79 41.40 -5.36
C ASP A 930 -37.32 40.96 -5.36
N THR A 931 -37.06 39.65 -5.56
CA THR A 931 -35.70 39.12 -5.69
C THR A 931 -35.05 39.63 -6.98
N ALA A 932 -35.76 39.65 -8.11
CA ALA A 932 -35.25 40.17 -9.36
C ALA A 932 -34.98 41.69 -9.30
N ASN A 933 -35.87 42.47 -8.68
CA ASN A 933 -35.65 43.91 -8.48
C ASN A 933 -34.46 44.20 -7.55
N ALA A 934 -34.24 43.38 -6.51
CA ALA A 934 -33.06 43.50 -5.66
C ALA A 934 -31.76 43.25 -6.45
N ILE A 935 -31.74 42.25 -7.34
CA ILE A 935 -30.57 41.99 -8.20
C ILE A 935 -30.36 43.13 -9.21
N SER A 936 -31.43 43.64 -9.81
CA SER A 936 -31.38 44.81 -10.70
C SER A 936 -30.71 46.01 -10.00
N ALA A 937 -31.09 46.27 -8.74
CA ALA A 937 -30.46 47.30 -7.92
C ALA A 937 -28.98 47.00 -7.58
N GLU A 938 -28.63 45.75 -7.29
CA GLU A 938 -27.23 45.29 -7.07
C GLU A 938 -26.36 45.57 -8.31
N TYR A 939 -26.90 45.33 -9.51
CA TYR A 939 -26.24 45.60 -10.79
C TYR A 939 -26.23 47.09 -11.18
N GLY A 940 -26.92 47.95 -10.43
CA GLY A 940 -27.14 49.34 -10.82
C GLY A 940 -27.89 49.47 -12.14
N PHE A 941 -28.72 48.50 -12.49
CA PHE A 941 -29.43 48.44 -13.76
C PHE A 941 -30.50 49.55 -13.81
N TRP A 942 -30.56 50.29 -14.92
CA TRP A 942 -31.29 51.56 -15.02
C TRP A 942 -32.80 51.47 -14.76
N LEU A 943 -33.40 50.30 -14.96
CA LEU A 943 -34.81 50.07 -14.66
C LEU A 943 -35.09 49.94 -13.16
N GLY A 944 -34.09 49.70 -12.31
CA GLY A 944 -34.25 49.64 -10.86
C GLY A 944 -35.36 48.68 -10.42
N ASP A 945 -36.35 49.22 -9.72
CA ASP A 945 -37.55 48.52 -9.23
C ASP A 945 -38.62 48.26 -10.30
N ALA A 946 -38.46 48.82 -11.50
CA ALA A 946 -39.29 48.54 -12.68
C ALA A 946 -38.77 47.36 -13.51
N PHE A 947 -37.64 46.74 -13.15
CA PHE A 947 -37.07 45.60 -13.85
C PHE A 947 -38.00 44.38 -13.87
N ALA A 948 -38.62 44.08 -12.73
CA ALA A 948 -39.57 42.99 -12.55
C ALA A 948 -40.95 43.50 -12.13
N SER A 949 -41.96 43.23 -12.94
CA SER A 949 -43.34 43.63 -12.62
C SER A 949 -44.05 42.62 -11.71
N GLY A 950 -44.81 43.10 -10.71
CA GLY A 950 -45.61 42.26 -9.81
C GLY A 950 -44.97 42.00 -8.44
N GLY A 951 -44.06 42.87 -8.00
CA GLY A 951 -43.48 42.87 -6.65
C GLY A 951 -44.29 43.70 -5.63
N SER A 952 -43.76 43.81 -4.41
CA SER A 952 -44.38 44.53 -3.29
C SER A 952 -44.56 46.04 -3.50
N VAL A 953 -43.85 46.62 -4.49
CA VAL A 953 -43.86 48.05 -4.84
C VAL A 953 -44.87 48.36 -5.99
N GLY A 954 -45.67 47.38 -6.44
CA GLY A 954 -46.63 47.52 -7.56
C GLY A 954 -48.10 47.25 -7.22
N TYR A 955 -48.98 47.36 -8.23
CA TYR A 955 -50.41 47.03 -8.09
C TYR A 955 -50.65 45.51 -8.14
N ASP A 956 -51.27 44.94 -7.10
CA ASP A 956 -51.72 43.54 -7.14
C ASP A 956 -52.91 43.39 -8.10
N HIS A 957 -52.63 42.86 -9.29
CA HIS A 957 -53.63 42.68 -10.35
C HIS A 957 -54.77 41.74 -9.98
N LYS A 958 -54.53 40.79 -9.06
CA LYS A 958 -55.53 39.82 -8.60
C LYS A 958 -56.40 40.42 -7.50
N ALA A 959 -55.79 41.04 -6.50
CA ALA A 959 -56.51 41.74 -5.43
C ALA A 959 -57.35 42.92 -5.95
N MET A 960 -56.85 43.66 -6.94
CA MET A 960 -57.59 44.77 -7.57
C MET A 960 -58.61 44.31 -8.64
N GLY A 961 -58.53 43.04 -9.05
CA GLY A 961 -59.38 42.42 -10.07
C GLY A 961 -59.24 43.09 -11.45
N ILE A 962 -58.02 43.50 -11.84
CA ILE A 962 -57.80 44.31 -13.05
C ILE A 962 -58.23 43.55 -14.31
N THR A 963 -57.84 42.27 -14.42
CA THR A 963 -58.26 41.39 -15.54
C THR A 963 -59.77 41.21 -15.57
N ALA A 964 -60.39 41.01 -14.40
CA ALA A 964 -61.85 40.86 -14.28
C ALA A 964 -62.58 42.14 -14.72
N ARG A 965 -62.08 43.33 -14.36
CA ARG A 965 -62.63 44.62 -14.83
C ARG A 965 -62.60 44.72 -16.35
N GLY A 966 -61.43 44.45 -16.95
CA GLY A 966 -61.28 44.50 -18.41
C GLY A 966 -62.18 43.49 -19.13
N ALA A 967 -62.23 42.25 -18.63
CA ALA A 967 -63.12 41.22 -19.17
C ALA A 967 -64.61 41.61 -19.04
N TRP A 968 -65.00 42.26 -17.94
CA TRP A 968 -66.38 42.68 -17.72
C TRP A 968 -66.82 43.81 -18.66
N GLU A 969 -65.92 44.69 -19.11
CA GLU A 969 -66.23 45.65 -20.18
C GLU A 969 -66.66 44.93 -21.47
N SER A 970 -65.98 43.83 -21.83
CA SER A 970 -66.38 42.99 -22.97
C SER A 970 -67.73 42.32 -22.73
N VAL A 971 -68.02 41.86 -21.51
CA VAL A 971 -69.33 41.29 -21.15
C VAL A 971 -70.44 42.34 -21.30
N LYS A 972 -70.25 43.55 -20.76
CA LYS A 972 -71.20 44.66 -20.92
C LYS A 972 -71.46 44.96 -22.40
N ARG A 973 -70.41 45.01 -23.20
CA ARG A 973 -70.52 45.24 -24.64
C ARG A 973 -71.31 44.13 -25.34
N HIS A 974 -71.04 42.87 -25.01
CA HIS A 974 -71.73 41.73 -25.60
C HIS A 974 -73.22 41.70 -25.24
N PHE A 975 -73.56 41.95 -23.98
CA PHE A 975 -74.95 42.07 -23.54
C PHE A 975 -75.67 43.25 -24.23
N ALA A 976 -74.99 44.40 -24.37
CA ALA A 976 -75.54 45.54 -25.09
C ALA A 976 -75.81 45.23 -26.58
N GLU A 977 -74.97 44.42 -27.24
CA GLU A 977 -75.19 43.95 -28.61
C GLU A 977 -76.39 42.99 -28.73
N LEU A 978 -76.73 42.29 -27.64
CA LEU A 978 -77.93 41.48 -27.51
C LEU A 978 -79.17 42.29 -27.06
N GLY A 979 -79.02 43.61 -26.91
CA GLY A 979 -80.10 44.50 -26.49
C GLY A 979 -80.49 44.39 -25.02
N HIS A 980 -79.59 43.88 -24.17
CA HIS A 980 -79.80 43.69 -22.73
C HIS A 980 -78.75 44.48 -21.95
N ASP A 981 -79.16 45.27 -20.95
CA ASP A 981 -78.22 45.95 -20.06
C ASP A 981 -77.97 45.12 -18.79
N CYS A 982 -76.87 44.36 -18.79
CA CYS A 982 -76.45 43.53 -17.66
C CYS A 982 -76.14 44.31 -16.37
N GLN A 983 -76.17 45.65 -16.35
CA GLN A 983 -76.00 46.47 -15.14
C GLN A 983 -77.34 46.87 -14.51
N SER A 984 -78.41 46.99 -15.30
CA SER A 984 -79.74 47.39 -14.81
C SER A 984 -80.78 46.26 -14.85
N GLU A 985 -80.62 45.29 -15.73
CA GLU A 985 -81.56 44.20 -15.96
C GLU A 985 -81.03 42.88 -15.40
N GLU A 986 -81.92 42.09 -14.79
CA GLU A 986 -81.57 40.80 -14.22
C GLU A 986 -81.28 39.75 -15.31
N PHE A 987 -80.27 38.92 -15.07
CA PHE A 987 -79.91 37.82 -15.95
C PHE A 987 -79.37 36.64 -15.14
N THR A 988 -79.51 35.42 -15.65
CA THR A 988 -78.95 34.21 -15.03
C THR A 988 -77.58 33.89 -15.59
N ALA A 989 -76.70 33.35 -14.76
CA ALA A 989 -75.36 32.92 -15.16
C ALA A 989 -74.99 31.56 -14.54
N VAL A 990 -74.24 30.76 -15.30
CA VAL A 990 -73.53 29.57 -14.78
C VAL A 990 -72.05 29.87 -14.82
N GLY A 991 -71.38 29.65 -13.70
CA GLY A 991 -69.97 29.94 -13.50
C GLY A 991 -69.04 28.79 -13.82
N ILE A 992 -67.95 29.08 -14.51
CA ILE A 992 -66.84 28.15 -14.71
C ILE A 992 -65.56 28.85 -14.26
N GLY A 993 -65.04 28.47 -13.09
CA GLY A 993 -63.83 29.06 -12.51
C GLY A 993 -63.92 29.31 -11.00
N ASP A 994 -62.76 29.64 -10.44
CA ASP A 994 -62.57 29.84 -9.00
C ASP A 994 -63.39 31.03 -8.45
N MET A 995 -64.20 30.77 -7.41
CA MET A 995 -65.01 31.77 -6.72
C MET A 995 -64.23 32.63 -5.73
N SER A 996 -62.99 32.25 -5.38
CA SER A 996 -62.16 32.91 -4.35
C SER A 996 -61.47 34.21 -4.78
N GLY A 997 -61.86 34.79 -5.94
CA GLY A 997 -61.43 36.14 -6.35
C GLY A 997 -60.40 36.19 -7.48
N ASP A 998 -60.60 35.40 -8.53
CA ASP A 998 -59.90 35.56 -9.82
C ASP A 998 -60.82 36.22 -10.88
N VAL A 999 -60.60 35.99 -12.18
CA VAL A 999 -61.36 36.59 -13.28
C VAL A 999 -62.88 36.40 -13.15
N PHE A 1000 -63.33 35.19 -12.82
CA PHE A 1000 -64.75 34.88 -12.71
C PHE A 1000 -65.40 35.48 -11.46
N GLY A 1001 -64.91 35.12 -10.27
CA GLY A 1001 -65.45 35.62 -8.99
C GLY A 1001 -65.46 37.15 -8.91
N ASN A 1002 -64.35 37.82 -9.28
CA ASN A 1002 -64.31 39.29 -9.29
C ASN A 1002 -65.14 39.91 -10.42
N GLY A 1003 -65.38 39.16 -11.50
CA GLY A 1003 -66.21 39.59 -12.63
C GLY A 1003 -67.69 39.61 -12.26
N LEU A 1004 -68.20 38.54 -11.63
CA LEU A 1004 -69.59 38.46 -11.16
C LEU A 1004 -69.95 39.62 -10.22
N MET A 1005 -69.02 40.04 -9.37
CA MET A 1005 -69.22 41.17 -8.44
C MET A 1005 -69.38 42.53 -9.14
N ARG A 1006 -69.23 42.60 -10.47
CA ARG A 1006 -69.39 43.83 -11.26
C ARG A 1006 -70.83 44.10 -11.69
N SER A 1007 -71.78 43.24 -11.36
CA SER A 1007 -73.20 43.54 -11.51
C SER A 1007 -74.01 42.98 -10.34
N GLU A 1008 -74.79 43.85 -9.70
CA GLU A 1008 -75.76 43.44 -8.69
C GLU A 1008 -76.97 42.71 -9.30
N LYS A 1009 -77.08 42.64 -10.63
CA LYS A 1009 -78.20 42.03 -11.37
C LYS A 1009 -77.93 40.59 -11.78
N THR A 1010 -76.74 40.07 -11.52
CA THR A 1010 -76.39 38.69 -11.86
C THR A 1010 -77.03 37.70 -10.89
N ARG A 1011 -77.81 36.76 -11.44
CA ARG A 1011 -78.38 35.62 -10.73
C ARG A 1011 -77.55 34.37 -11.04
N LEU A 1012 -76.55 34.09 -10.21
CA LEU A 1012 -75.74 32.88 -10.34
C LEU A 1012 -76.59 31.66 -9.98
N VAL A 1013 -76.80 30.76 -10.94
CA VAL A 1013 -77.65 29.56 -10.76
C VAL A 1013 -76.85 28.29 -10.53
N ALA A 1014 -75.57 28.29 -10.90
CA ALA A 1014 -74.59 27.24 -10.57
C ALA A 1014 -73.17 27.80 -10.79
N ALA A 1015 -72.17 27.27 -10.11
CA ALA A 1015 -70.76 27.53 -10.41
C ALA A 1015 -69.90 26.30 -10.15
N PHE A 1016 -68.85 26.08 -10.94
CA PHE A 1016 -67.90 25.02 -10.65
C PHE A 1016 -66.47 25.40 -11.00
N ASP A 1017 -65.53 24.85 -10.24
CA ASP A 1017 -64.11 24.85 -10.58
C ASP A 1017 -63.54 23.41 -10.45
N HIS A 1018 -62.22 23.28 -10.46
CA HIS A 1018 -61.54 22.00 -10.33
C HIS A 1018 -61.59 21.40 -8.91
N ARG A 1019 -62.07 22.16 -7.91
CA ARG A 1019 -62.18 21.78 -6.50
C ARG A 1019 -63.63 21.55 -6.10
N ASP A 1020 -64.52 22.46 -6.49
CA ASP A 1020 -65.88 22.55 -5.95
C ASP A 1020 -66.96 22.73 -7.04
N ILE A 1021 -68.18 22.26 -6.74
CA ILE A 1021 -69.40 22.52 -7.51
C ILE A 1021 -70.41 23.16 -6.55
N PHE A 1022 -70.91 24.35 -6.88
CA PHE A 1022 -71.82 25.19 -6.11
C PHE A 1022 -73.17 25.35 -6.80
#